data_AF-A0A2V7QG97-F1
#
_entry.id   AF-A0A2V7QG97-F1
#
_cell.length_a   1.000
_cell.length_b   1.000
_cell.length_c   1.000
_cell.angle_alpha   90.00
_cell.angle_beta   90.00
_cell.angle_gamma   90.00
#
_symmetry.space_group_name_H-M   'P 1'
#
loop_
_entity.id
_entity.type
_entity.pdbx_description
1 polymer ?
#
loop_
_entity_poly.entity_id
_entity_poly.type
_entity_poly.pdbx_seq_one_letter_code
_entity_poly.pdbx_strand_id
1 'polypeptide(L)'
;MHDLTLYRRVLRQTRPYWWHIAGLLGLGVLASPIAILNPVPLKIVVDSVLGSRPLPPVLQALLPSTPGPSPAAVLAIAIGLLLGVTALGQLQGLATTLVRTYIGERLVLDFRSQLVQQVQRLSLSYHDSRGTADSVYRIQYDASALQNIVVDGAIPFVSAAVTLVTMWIVTARLDRSLALVALAVSPPLFFLSRAYRPRMRRQSRHVKKLESSALAVVQETLGALRVVKAFGQEARETGRFVHRSQEGVTARIRLAVLEGGYGVLIGLVTALGMAAVLLIGVGHVRSGALTLGQLLLVLGYLGQLYEPLKTMSRKATGLQGYLASAERAFALLDEQPEVPERPHARPIARATGAVAFEGVSFAYGPDRPVLNDVSFVIAPGTRLGVVGATGAGKTTLISLLSRFYDPTAGQILLDGVDLRDYRLADLRRQFAVVLQETVLFSASIAENIAYAAPGASREQIVAAAHAANAHEFIVRLPRGYDTQVGERGAQLSGGQRQRIALARAFLKDSPVLILDEPTSAVDAETEAKILGAMRHLMRGRTVVLISHRPSTLERCEGLLVLDHGRVVTDTSRPITLAPPPAPAPTERAPAADRRATIKSHPAVRAWCQLHPHTEPAQITPLRTSRRKSAVYRLVGAGQGGSPVIAKRSPTAVAQIERTVYEDILPRLPVPSLRYDGFVPEPDDSCWLFMEEATGSAYSNLLAEHRARAGRWLGLLHSAAADVADGPRLREAGPGRYLRLLQRVRAAAGGNLDNPVLSPDDLGFLEGLVARLDDVAAHWDRLETICHGVPQTLVHGDFNGRNIRLRGEQGDATVAVFDWEESGWGVPAVDLAQLTMPSSQLCANPDVPAYWAAVRERWPTVSLETCWRLAYCGTVCRTLAAMSWIADNLANDGAHACLGDMRLYAAELEGALRELDWAGRVAPPPREVAAT
;
A
#
# COMPACT_ATOMS: atom_id res chain seq x y z
N MET A 1 17.01 19.18 -16.39
CA MET A 1 18.22 19.93 -15.97
C MET A 1 18.95 20.49 -17.20
N HIS A 2 19.69 21.61 -17.11
CA HIS A 2 20.58 22.04 -18.21
C HIS A 2 21.71 20.99 -18.40
N ASP A 3 21.96 20.51 -19.62
CA ASP A 3 22.92 19.44 -19.93
C ASP A 3 24.29 19.62 -19.26
N LEU A 4 24.79 20.86 -19.16
CA LEU A 4 26.05 21.21 -18.47
C LEU A 4 26.09 20.80 -16.99
N THR A 5 24.97 20.91 -16.28
CA THR A 5 24.88 20.51 -14.86
C THR A 5 24.95 18.99 -14.72
N LEU A 6 24.34 18.25 -15.65
CA LEU A 6 24.39 16.79 -15.70
C LEU A 6 25.81 16.30 -15.98
N TYR A 7 26.51 16.90 -16.96
CA TYR A 7 27.92 16.54 -17.24
C TYR A 7 28.84 16.78 -16.04
N ARG A 8 28.68 17.92 -15.34
CA ARG A 8 29.45 18.19 -14.11
C ARG A 8 29.20 17.15 -13.02
N ARG A 9 27.94 16.71 -12.87
CA ARG A 9 27.60 15.65 -11.91
C ARG A 9 28.19 14.30 -12.29
N VAL A 10 28.10 13.90 -13.56
CA VAL A 10 28.74 12.67 -14.06
C VAL A 10 30.25 12.71 -13.78
N LEU A 11 30.93 13.82 -14.08
CA LEU A 11 32.37 13.99 -13.80
C LEU A 11 32.70 13.95 -12.30
N ARG A 12 31.84 14.54 -11.45
CA ARG A 12 32.03 14.48 -9.99
C ARG A 12 31.89 13.04 -9.49
N GLN A 13 30.94 12.28 -10.02
CA GLN A 13 30.73 10.87 -9.66
C GLN A 13 31.90 9.98 -10.08
N THR A 14 32.56 10.29 -11.21
CA THR A 14 33.72 9.52 -11.68
C THR A 14 35.06 9.96 -11.06
N ARG A 15 35.08 11.00 -10.23
CA ARG A 15 36.30 11.53 -9.59
C ARG A 15 37.16 10.48 -8.88
N PRO A 16 36.63 9.49 -8.13
CA PRO A 16 37.44 8.44 -7.51
C PRO A 16 38.25 7.62 -8.51
N TYR A 17 37.79 7.55 -9.76
CA TYR A 17 38.36 6.71 -10.82
C TYR A 17 39.21 7.49 -11.83
N TRP A 18 39.52 8.76 -11.58
CA TRP A 18 40.16 9.64 -12.59
C TRP A 18 41.52 9.12 -13.09
N TRP A 19 42.36 8.55 -12.22
CA TRP A 19 43.64 7.96 -12.63
C TRP A 19 43.47 6.76 -13.57
N HIS A 20 42.46 5.94 -13.32
CA HIS A 20 42.16 4.79 -14.18
C HIS A 20 41.55 5.26 -15.51
N ILE A 21 40.69 6.28 -15.48
CA ILE A 21 40.15 6.93 -16.69
C ILE A 21 41.27 7.56 -17.52
N ALA A 22 42.22 8.25 -16.88
CA ALA A 22 43.39 8.81 -17.53
C ALA A 22 44.29 7.71 -18.12
N GLY A 23 44.50 6.61 -17.40
CA GLY A 23 45.22 5.44 -17.89
C GLY A 23 44.54 4.79 -19.10
N LEU A 24 43.21 4.64 -19.06
CA LEU A 24 42.42 4.11 -20.18
C LEU A 24 42.46 5.04 -21.39
N LEU A 25 42.39 6.35 -21.18
CA LEU A 25 42.58 7.35 -22.23
C LEU A 25 43.99 7.27 -22.82
N GLY A 26 45.01 7.13 -21.97
CA GLY A 26 46.40 6.93 -22.38
C GLY A 26 46.57 5.68 -23.24
N LEU A 27 46.01 4.54 -22.82
CA LEU A 27 45.99 3.30 -23.60
C LEU A 27 45.24 3.47 -24.94
N GLY A 28 44.13 4.21 -24.94
CA GLY A 28 43.38 4.51 -26.16
C GLY A 28 44.17 5.37 -27.14
N VAL A 29 44.90 6.38 -26.66
CA VAL A 29 45.78 7.23 -27.47
C VAL A 29 46.99 6.44 -27.96
N LEU A 30 47.56 5.54 -27.14
CA LEU A 30 48.64 4.63 -27.52
C LEU A 30 48.25 3.65 -28.63
N ALA A 31 46.96 3.43 -28.88
CA ALA A 31 46.52 2.65 -30.04
C ALA A 31 46.88 3.32 -31.38
N SER A 32 46.93 4.66 -31.42
CA SER A 32 47.22 5.41 -32.64
C SER A 32 48.60 5.12 -33.23
N PRO A 33 49.73 5.21 -32.48
CA PRO A 33 51.05 4.88 -33.03
C PRO A 33 51.16 3.41 -33.44
N ILE A 34 50.53 2.47 -32.70
CA ILE A 34 50.54 1.04 -33.08
C ILE A 34 49.81 0.83 -34.42
N ALA A 35 48.65 1.49 -34.61
CA ALA A 35 47.90 1.44 -35.85
C ALA A 35 48.73 1.95 -37.05
N ILE A 36 49.50 3.03 -36.84
CA ILE A 36 50.39 3.62 -37.85
C ILE A 36 51.54 2.67 -38.23
N LEU A 37 52.03 1.86 -37.30
CA LEU A 37 53.09 0.89 -37.56
C LEU A 37 52.60 -0.34 -38.34
N ASN A 38 51.32 -0.69 -38.26
CA ASN A 38 50.77 -1.93 -38.82
C ASN A 38 51.05 -2.12 -40.34
N PRO A 39 50.87 -1.12 -41.23
CA PRO A 39 51.19 -1.28 -42.66
C PRO A 39 52.68 -1.09 -43.01
N VAL A 40 53.55 -0.71 -42.06
CA VAL A 40 54.99 -0.45 -42.31
C VAL A 40 55.77 -1.70 -42.74
N PRO A 41 55.58 -2.90 -42.14
CA PRO A 41 56.18 -4.14 -42.63
C PRO A 41 55.92 -4.40 -44.11
N LEU A 42 54.68 -4.21 -44.56
CA LEU A 42 54.30 -4.43 -45.96
C LEU A 42 55.03 -3.46 -46.89
N LYS A 43 55.18 -2.19 -46.47
CA LYS A 43 56.00 -1.21 -47.18
C LYS A 43 57.45 -1.67 -47.30
N ILE A 44 58.05 -2.20 -46.23
CA ILE A 44 59.46 -2.67 -46.25
C ILE A 44 59.61 -3.84 -47.22
N VAL A 45 58.69 -4.81 -47.21
CA VAL A 45 58.73 -5.95 -48.15
C VAL A 45 58.70 -5.45 -49.60
N VAL A 46 57.79 -4.52 -49.91
CA VAL A 46 57.62 -4.05 -51.29
C VAL A 46 58.76 -3.13 -51.74
N ASP A 47 59.19 -2.17 -50.91
CA ASP A 47 60.22 -1.20 -51.31
C ASP A 47 61.64 -1.75 -51.23
N SER A 48 61.93 -2.64 -50.26
CA SER A 48 63.31 -3.09 -49.94
C SER A 48 63.60 -4.57 -50.21
N VAL A 49 62.60 -5.46 -50.26
CA VAL A 49 62.81 -6.89 -50.61
C VAL A 49 62.54 -7.12 -52.09
N LEU A 50 61.40 -6.63 -52.59
CA LEU A 50 61.01 -6.71 -53.99
C LEU A 50 61.60 -5.57 -54.83
N GLY A 51 61.78 -4.39 -54.22
CA GLY A 51 62.46 -3.24 -54.79
C GLY A 51 63.93 -3.15 -54.39
N SER A 52 64.63 -2.12 -54.88
CA SER A 52 66.05 -1.87 -54.62
C SER A 52 66.30 -0.73 -53.64
N ARG A 53 65.29 -0.31 -52.85
CA ARG A 53 65.44 0.84 -51.95
C ARG A 53 66.07 0.45 -50.61
N PRO A 54 66.96 1.30 -50.06
CA PRO A 54 67.59 1.04 -48.77
C PRO A 54 66.55 1.00 -47.64
N LEU A 55 66.84 0.22 -46.61
CA LEU A 55 66.04 0.11 -45.40
C LEU A 55 65.77 1.50 -44.77
N PRO A 56 64.66 1.69 -44.04
CA PRO A 56 64.46 2.91 -43.26
C PRO A 56 65.66 3.19 -42.32
N PRO A 57 66.11 4.45 -42.16
CA PRO A 57 67.31 4.79 -41.36
C PRO A 57 67.26 4.28 -39.92
N VAL A 58 66.06 4.24 -39.32
CA VAL A 58 65.83 3.72 -37.97
C VAL A 58 66.13 2.23 -37.87
N LEU A 59 65.80 1.45 -38.89
CA LEU A 59 66.10 0.01 -38.93
C LEU A 59 67.56 -0.25 -39.32
N GLN A 60 68.17 0.63 -40.12
CA GLN A 60 69.61 0.56 -40.43
C GLN A 60 70.47 0.79 -39.18
N ALA A 61 70.05 1.68 -38.28
CA ALA A 61 70.76 1.94 -37.02
C ALA A 61 70.64 0.80 -35.99
N LEU A 62 69.61 -0.05 -36.10
CA LEU A 62 69.36 -1.20 -35.22
C LEU A 62 70.05 -2.48 -35.70
N LEU A 63 70.54 -2.51 -36.94
CA LEU A 63 71.23 -3.67 -37.50
C LEU A 63 72.74 -3.52 -37.33
N PRO A 64 73.46 -4.61 -36.98
CA PRO A 64 74.91 -4.61 -36.93
C PRO A 64 75.49 -4.26 -38.32
N SER A 65 76.61 -3.53 -38.33
CA SER A 65 77.27 -2.98 -39.53
C SER A 65 77.88 -4.07 -40.42
N THR A 66 77.03 -4.87 -41.08
CA THR A 66 77.43 -5.84 -42.11
C THR A 66 77.15 -5.28 -43.51
N PRO A 67 77.92 -5.66 -44.54
CA PRO A 67 77.69 -5.19 -45.90
C PRO A 67 76.35 -5.71 -46.41
N GLY A 68 75.37 -4.82 -46.56
CA GLY A 68 74.08 -5.02 -47.23
C GLY A 68 73.28 -6.25 -46.75
N PRO A 69 72.27 -6.12 -45.87
CA PRO A 69 71.47 -7.26 -45.45
C PRO A 69 70.84 -7.95 -46.66
N SER A 70 70.93 -9.29 -46.73
CA SER A 70 70.35 -10.06 -47.81
C SER A 70 68.82 -9.85 -47.88
N PRO A 71 68.19 -9.96 -49.07
CA PRO A 71 66.73 -9.82 -49.18
C PRO A 71 65.95 -10.74 -48.22
N ALA A 72 66.49 -11.93 -47.94
CA ALA A 72 65.95 -12.87 -46.97
C ALA A 72 66.03 -12.34 -45.51
N ALA A 73 67.12 -11.68 -45.13
CA ALA A 73 67.26 -11.05 -43.82
C ALA A 73 66.29 -9.87 -43.65
N VAL A 74 66.14 -9.03 -44.67
CA VAL A 74 65.17 -7.92 -44.67
C VAL A 74 63.74 -8.43 -44.57
N LEU A 75 63.41 -9.52 -45.28
CA LEU A 75 62.10 -10.18 -45.20
C LEU A 75 61.84 -10.74 -43.79
N ALA A 76 62.83 -11.40 -43.17
CA ALA A 76 62.72 -11.90 -41.80
C ALA A 76 62.48 -10.76 -40.78
N ILE A 77 63.18 -9.63 -40.93
CA ILE A 77 62.97 -8.43 -40.11
C ILE A 77 61.56 -7.86 -40.31
N ALA A 78 61.08 -7.78 -41.56
CA ALA A 78 59.74 -7.30 -41.85
C ALA A 78 58.65 -8.22 -41.25
N ILE A 79 58.81 -9.54 -41.36
CA ILE A 79 57.91 -10.52 -40.72
C ILE A 79 57.96 -10.38 -39.19
N GLY A 80 59.16 -10.28 -38.61
CA GLY A 80 59.33 -10.06 -37.17
C GLY A 80 58.66 -8.78 -36.68
N LEU A 81 58.80 -7.68 -37.45
CA LEU A 81 58.12 -6.42 -37.16
C LEU A 81 56.59 -6.54 -37.28
N LEU A 82 56.09 -7.24 -38.30
CA LEU A 82 54.65 -7.50 -38.46
C LEU A 82 54.09 -8.27 -37.27
N LEU A 83 54.75 -9.37 -36.88
CA LEU A 83 54.36 -10.16 -35.72
C LEU A 83 54.45 -9.35 -34.42
N GLY A 84 55.52 -8.58 -34.23
CA GLY A 84 55.73 -7.74 -33.05
C GLY A 84 54.69 -6.62 -32.91
N VAL A 85 54.41 -5.89 -33.99
CA VAL A 85 53.39 -4.83 -34.01
C VAL A 85 51.99 -5.41 -33.82
N THR A 86 51.70 -6.55 -34.46
CA THR A 86 50.41 -7.23 -34.28
C THR A 86 50.24 -7.71 -32.84
N ALA A 87 51.26 -8.36 -32.26
CA ALA A 87 51.25 -8.81 -30.87
C ALA A 87 51.10 -7.63 -29.90
N LEU A 88 51.82 -6.53 -30.12
CA LEU A 88 51.69 -5.31 -29.31
C LEU A 88 50.29 -4.71 -29.42
N GLY A 89 49.68 -4.70 -30.60
CA GLY A 89 48.30 -4.27 -30.81
C GLY A 89 47.29 -5.16 -30.09
N GLN A 90 47.47 -6.49 -30.12
CA GLN A 90 46.62 -7.42 -29.39
C GLN A 90 46.77 -7.26 -27.86
N LEU A 91 48.00 -7.08 -27.36
CA LEU A 91 48.27 -6.82 -25.95
C LEU A 91 47.68 -5.48 -25.49
N GLN A 92 47.81 -4.43 -26.29
CA GLN A 92 47.19 -3.13 -26.04
C GLN A 92 45.65 -3.23 -26.04
N GLY A 93 45.08 -3.98 -26.98
CA GLY A 93 43.64 -4.24 -27.05
C GLY A 93 43.12 -5.02 -25.84
N LEU A 94 43.86 -6.04 -25.41
CA LEU A 94 43.58 -6.81 -24.19
C LEU A 94 43.66 -5.91 -22.95
N ALA A 95 44.75 -5.16 -22.78
CA ALA A 95 44.92 -4.23 -21.66
C ALA A 95 43.80 -3.18 -21.62
N THR A 96 43.46 -2.59 -22.76
CA THR A 96 42.35 -1.64 -22.89
C THR A 96 41.04 -2.29 -22.48
N THR A 97 40.77 -3.52 -22.92
CA THR A 97 39.54 -4.26 -22.58
C THR A 97 39.47 -4.56 -21.09
N LEU A 98 40.54 -5.06 -20.48
CA LEU A 98 40.59 -5.38 -19.05
C LEU A 98 40.39 -4.13 -18.19
N VAL A 99 41.15 -3.06 -18.47
CA VAL A 99 41.04 -1.79 -17.73
C VAL A 99 39.66 -1.18 -17.93
N ARG A 100 39.13 -1.19 -19.15
CA ARG A 100 37.77 -0.70 -19.47
C ARG A 100 36.70 -1.45 -18.69
N THR A 101 36.74 -2.78 -18.69
CA THR A 101 35.76 -3.61 -17.97
C THR A 101 35.87 -3.38 -16.47
N TYR A 102 37.09 -3.36 -15.91
CA TYR A 102 37.31 -3.11 -14.49
C TYR A 102 36.72 -1.76 -14.04
N ILE A 103 37.03 -0.66 -14.76
CA ILE A 103 36.53 0.68 -14.43
C ILE A 103 35.02 0.74 -14.60
N GLY A 104 34.50 0.19 -15.70
CA GLY A 104 33.07 0.17 -16.00
C GLY A 104 32.26 -0.51 -14.90
N GLU A 105 32.62 -1.74 -14.55
CA GLU A 105 31.92 -2.52 -13.52
C GLU A 105 32.04 -1.89 -12.13
N ARG A 106 33.22 -1.39 -11.75
CA ARG A 106 33.42 -0.71 -10.46
C ARG A 106 32.59 0.57 -10.34
N LEU A 107 32.57 1.39 -11.40
CA LEU A 107 31.77 2.61 -11.42
C LEU A 107 30.27 2.34 -11.31
N VAL A 108 29.78 1.31 -12.01
CA VAL A 108 28.36 0.90 -11.95
C VAL A 108 28.02 0.31 -10.59
N LEU A 109 28.88 -0.53 -10.02
CA LEU A 109 28.69 -1.09 -8.69
C LEU A 109 28.52 0.00 -7.64
N ASP A 110 29.47 0.94 -7.56
CA ASP A 110 29.45 2.01 -6.56
C ASP A 110 28.19 2.89 -6.71
N PHE A 111 27.82 3.22 -7.96
CA PHE A 111 26.64 4.04 -8.20
C PHE A 111 25.35 3.29 -7.86
N ARG A 112 25.25 2.00 -8.21
CA ARG A 112 24.13 1.14 -7.80
C ARG A 112 24.03 1.03 -6.29
N SER A 113 25.15 0.88 -5.58
CA SER A 113 25.17 0.83 -4.12
C SER A 113 24.61 2.12 -3.51
N GLN A 114 24.96 3.29 -4.05
CA GLN A 114 24.41 4.57 -3.60
C GLN A 114 22.90 4.68 -3.87
N LEU A 115 22.44 4.27 -5.05
CA LEU A 115 21.02 4.27 -5.38
C LEU A 115 20.22 3.31 -4.47
N VAL A 116 20.75 2.11 -4.19
CA VAL A 116 20.13 1.15 -3.27
C VAL A 116 20.03 1.74 -1.86
N GLN A 117 21.11 2.35 -1.36
CA GLN A 117 21.12 3.02 -0.05
C GLN A 117 20.11 4.16 0.00
N GLN A 118 19.98 4.94 -1.08
CA GLN A 118 18.99 6.02 -1.13
C GLN A 118 17.56 5.48 -1.13
N VAL A 119 17.25 4.51 -2.00
CA VAL A 119 15.92 3.86 -2.09
C VAL A 119 15.48 3.29 -0.74
N GLN A 120 16.39 2.72 0.04
CA GLN A 120 16.09 2.22 1.40
C GLN A 120 15.79 3.32 2.42
N ARG A 121 16.25 4.55 2.18
CA ARG A 121 16.01 5.72 3.03
C ARG A 121 14.74 6.50 2.66
N LEU A 122 14.24 6.32 1.44
CA LEU A 122 12.98 6.94 0.99
C LEU A 122 11.79 6.38 1.78
N SER A 123 10.74 7.20 1.91
CA SER A 123 9.54 6.84 2.66
C SER A 123 8.71 5.76 1.97
N LEU A 124 7.79 5.15 2.73
CA LEU A 124 6.82 4.21 2.18
C LEU A 124 5.93 4.88 1.11
N SER A 125 5.59 6.17 1.27
CA SER A 125 4.85 6.96 0.27
C SER A 125 5.47 6.89 -1.13
N TYR A 126 6.80 7.02 -1.19
CA TYR A 126 7.55 6.95 -2.44
C TYR A 126 7.41 5.57 -3.08
N HIS A 127 7.56 4.50 -2.30
CA HIS A 127 7.46 3.12 -2.80
C HIS A 127 6.04 2.76 -3.24
N ASP A 128 5.03 3.22 -2.50
CA ASP A 128 3.61 2.96 -2.80
C ASP A 128 3.16 3.73 -4.06
N SER A 129 3.66 4.95 -4.29
CA SER A 129 3.27 5.78 -5.43
C SER A 129 4.04 5.50 -6.73
N ARG A 130 5.35 5.21 -6.65
CA ARG A 130 6.20 4.95 -7.82
C ARG A 130 6.31 3.46 -8.16
N GLY A 131 6.08 2.59 -7.17
CA GLY A 131 6.23 1.15 -7.27
C GLY A 131 7.70 0.69 -7.22
N THR A 132 7.95 -0.44 -6.55
CA THR A 132 9.30 -1.03 -6.40
C THR A 132 9.96 -1.35 -7.75
N ALA A 133 9.18 -1.64 -8.79
CA ALA A 133 9.68 -1.96 -10.12
C ALA A 133 10.43 -0.78 -10.78
N ASP A 134 9.98 0.45 -10.57
CA ASP A 134 10.66 1.65 -11.13
C ASP A 134 12.03 1.84 -10.47
N SER A 135 12.11 1.73 -9.14
CA SER A 135 13.38 1.78 -8.40
C SER A 135 14.35 0.71 -8.88
N VAL A 136 13.88 -0.54 -9.04
CA VAL A 136 14.69 -1.65 -9.56
C VAL A 136 15.18 -1.37 -10.98
N TYR A 137 14.32 -0.85 -11.86
CA TYR A 137 14.69 -0.48 -13.22
C TYR A 137 15.78 0.59 -13.24
N ARG A 138 15.64 1.64 -12.43
CA ARG A 138 16.62 2.72 -12.36
C ARG A 138 17.99 2.23 -11.84
N ILE A 139 17.99 1.37 -10.83
CA ILE A 139 19.21 0.75 -10.28
C ILE A 139 19.86 -0.17 -11.32
N GLN A 140 19.09 -1.04 -11.98
CA GLN A 140 19.66 -2.03 -12.91
C GLN A 140 20.08 -1.39 -14.24
N TYR A 141 19.19 -0.64 -14.88
CA TYR A 141 19.40 -0.18 -16.25
C TYR A 141 19.95 1.24 -16.31
N ASP A 142 19.37 2.18 -15.56
CA ASP A 142 19.76 3.59 -15.67
C ASP A 142 21.13 3.89 -15.03
N ALA A 143 21.51 3.16 -13.97
CA ALA A 143 22.82 3.31 -13.33
C ALA A 143 24.00 3.06 -14.29
N SER A 144 23.81 2.18 -15.29
CA SER A 144 24.83 1.89 -16.31
C SER A 144 25.14 3.09 -17.22
N ALA A 145 24.32 4.14 -17.20
CA ALA A 145 24.51 5.33 -18.02
C ALA A 145 25.86 6.01 -17.79
N LEU A 146 26.38 6.01 -16.57
CA LEU A 146 27.68 6.63 -16.26
C LEU A 146 28.83 5.97 -17.02
N GLN A 147 28.88 4.64 -17.02
CA GLN A 147 29.84 3.86 -17.82
C GLN A 147 29.64 4.15 -19.31
N ASN A 148 28.40 4.14 -19.78
CA ASN A 148 28.10 4.36 -21.20
C ASN A 148 28.52 5.76 -21.70
N ILE A 149 28.38 6.80 -20.86
CA ILE A 149 28.75 8.18 -21.21
C ILE A 149 30.27 8.36 -21.17
N VAL A 150 30.93 7.95 -20.08
CA VAL A 150 32.34 8.27 -19.83
C VAL A 150 33.27 7.24 -20.47
N VAL A 151 33.05 5.96 -20.15
CA VAL A 151 33.94 4.86 -20.53
C VAL A 151 33.72 4.44 -21.97
N ASP A 152 32.45 4.30 -22.40
CA ASP A 152 32.13 3.78 -23.73
C ASP A 152 31.89 4.87 -24.79
N GLY A 153 31.67 6.11 -24.33
CA GLY A 153 31.42 7.29 -25.12
C GLY A 153 32.64 8.20 -25.25
N ALA A 154 32.94 8.95 -24.19
CA ALA A 154 33.95 10.01 -24.23
C ALA A 154 35.37 9.52 -24.55
N ILE A 155 35.85 8.46 -23.87
CA ILE A 155 37.23 7.98 -24.05
C ILE A 155 37.49 7.45 -25.48
N PRO A 156 36.65 6.55 -26.05
CA PRO A 156 36.81 6.13 -27.44
C PRO A 156 36.67 7.28 -28.42
N PHE A 157 35.81 8.26 -28.12
CA PHE A 157 35.63 9.43 -28.97
C PHE A 157 36.91 10.26 -29.07
N VAL A 158 37.52 10.59 -27.93
CA VAL A 158 38.79 11.34 -27.89
C VAL A 158 39.91 10.53 -28.55
N SER A 159 40.03 9.23 -28.23
CA SER A 159 41.07 8.37 -28.78
C SER A 159 40.97 8.28 -30.31
N ALA A 160 39.76 8.09 -30.86
CA ALA A 160 39.58 8.03 -32.30
C ALA A 160 39.73 9.39 -32.98
N ALA A 161 39.42 10.52 -32.32
CA ALA A 161 39.75 11.84 -32.84
C ALA A 161 41.27 12.05 -32.94
N VAL A 162 42.02 11.63 -31.91
CA VAL A 162 43.50 11.66 -31.94
C VAL A 162 44.04 10.75 -33.05
N THR A 163 43.51 9.54 -33.20
CA THR A 163 43.92 8.62 -34.28
C THR A 163 43.65 9.20 -35.67
N LEU A 164 42.47 9.79 -35.89
CA LEU A 164 42.09 10.45 -37.16
C LEU A 164 43.04 11.60 -37.50
N VAL A 165 43.30 12.49 -36.53
CA VAL A 165 44.24 13.62 -36.71
C VAL A 165 45.65 13.12 -37.00
N THR A 166 46.12 12.11 -36.27
CA THR A 166 47.47 11.56 -36.44
C THR A 166 47.63 10.89 -37.81
N MET A 167 46.66 10.08 -38.24
CA MET A 167 46.68 9.43 -39.56
C MET A 167 46.62 10.44 -40.70
N TRP A 168 45.82 11.51 -40.56
CA TRP A 168 45.78 12.59 -41.54
C TRP A 168 47.12 13.32 -41.64
N ILE A 169 47.74 13.68 -40.50
CA ILE A 169 49.07 14.33 -40.48
C ILE A 169 50.11 13.45 -41.17
N VAL A 170 50.17 12.15 -40.84
CA VAL A 170 51.13 11.21 -41.44
C VAL A 170 50.90 11.11 -42.96
N THR A 171 49.64 10.98 -43.40
CA THR A 171 49.31 10.90 -44.83
C THR A 171 49.68 12.19 -45.56
N ALA A 172 49.40 13.36 -44.98
CA ALA A 172 49.73 14.66 -45.57
C ALA A 172 51.24 14.92 -45.68
N ARG A 173 52.05 14.29 -44.81
CA ARG A 173 53.52 14.30 -44.89
C ARG A 173 54.06 13.39 -45.99
N LEU A 174 53.33 12.33 -46.34
CA LEU A 174 53.69 11.44 -47.46
C LEU A 174 53.27 12.07 -48.79
N ASP A 175 52.00 12.44 -48.91
CA ASP A 175 51.43 13.01 -50.12
C ASP A 175 50.22 13.91 -49.78
N ARG A 176 50.34 15.20 -50.10
CA ARG A 176 49.28 16.19 -49.81
C ARG A 176 48.01 15.94 -50.62
N SER A 177 48.13 15.43 -51.85
CA SER A 177 46.97 15.17 -52.70
C SER A 177 46.17 13.97 -52.20
N LEU A 178 46.84 12.88 -51.79
CA LEU A 178 46.18 11.69 -51.24
C LEU A 178 45.54 12.00 -49.88
N ALA A 179 46.16 12.86 -49.07
CA ALA A 179 45.57 13.35 -47.81
C ALA A 179 44.32 14.21 -48.03
N LEU A 180 44.29 15.02 -49.08
CA LEU A 180 43.09 15.78 -49.47
C LEU A 180 41.97 14.85 -49.94
N VAL A 181 42.28 13.78 -50.66
CA VAL A 181 41.30 12.75 -51.04
C VAL A 181 40.74 12.07 -49.80
N ALA A 182 41.58 11.65 -48.86
CA ALA A 182 41.14 11.06 -47.60
C ALA A 182 40.23 12.02 -46.79
N LEU A 183 40.56 13.31 -46.77
CA LEU A 183 39.73 14.34 -46.15
C LEU A 183 38.41 14.55 -46.91
N ALA A 184 38.43 14.53 -48.25
CA ALA A 184 37.25 14.72 -49.10
C ALA A 184 36.22 13.59 -48.98
N VAL A 185 36.63 12.39 -48.56
CA VAL A 185 35.73 11.26 -48.25
C VAL A 185 34.97 11.49 -46.94
N SER A 186 35.49 12.33 -46.03
CA SER A 186 34.91 12.54 -44.70
C SER A 186 33.56 13.31 -44.71
N PRO A 187 33.37 14.41 -45.46
CA PRO A 187 32.08 15.11 -45.53
C PRO A 187 30.92 14.23 -46.02
N PRO A 188 31.03 13.45 -47.12
CA PRO A 188 29.98 12.51 -47.53
C PRO A 188 29.59 11.52 -46.43
N LEU A 189 30.58 10.94 -45.73
CA LEU A 189 30.33 10.05 -44.60
C LEU A 189 29.60 10.76 -43.45
N PHE A 190 29.98 12.00 -43.15
CA PHE A 190 29.33 12.83 -42.12
C PHE A 190 27.87 13.15 -42.48
N PHE A 191 27.60 13.61 -43.71
CA PHE A 191 26.25 13.93 -44.16
C PHE A 191 25.34 12.70 -44.21
N LEU A 192 25.86 11.57 -44.70
CA LEU A 192 25.13 10.30 -44.71
C LEU A 192 24.77 9.87 -43.28
N SER A 193 25.72 9.97 -42.35
CA SER A 193 25.49 9.69 -40.93
C SER A 193 24.45 10.63 -40.32
N ARG A 194 24.49 11.94 -40.64
CA ARG A 194 23.52 12.93 -40.19
C ARG A 194 22.10 12.65 -40.70
N ALA A 195 21.97 12.24 -41.97
CA ALA A 195 20.70 11.94 -42.62
C ALA A 195 20.02 10.66 -42.08
N TYR A 196 20.80 9.60 -41.83
CA TYR A 196 20.26 8.32 -41.34
C TYR A 196 19.97 8.33 -39.82
N ARG A 197 20.72 9.11 -39.04
CA ARG A 197 20.61 9.18 -37.57
C ARG A 197 19.18 9.35 -37.03
N PRO A 198 18.34 10.31 -37.48
CA PRO A 198 17.00 10.48 -36.92
C PRO A 198 16.08 9.28 -37.19
N ARG A 199 16.13 8.70 -38.40
CA ARG A 199 15.36 7.49 -38.75
C ARG A 199 15.80 6.29 -37.92
N MET A 200 17.11 6.05 -37.82
CA MET A 200 17.67 4.96 -37.01
C MET A 200 17.29 5.10 -35.54
N ARG A 201 17.39 6.32 -34.98
CA ARG A 201 16.95 6.61 -33.59
C ARG A 201 15.48 6.31 -33.37
N ARG A 202 14.61 6.77 -34.27
CA ARG A 202 13.16 6.57 -34.15
C ARG A 202 12.82 5.07 -34.18
N GLN A 203 13.40 4.33 -35.12
CA GLN A 203 13.15 2.90 -35.27
C GLN A 203 13.73 2.09 -34.10
N SER A 204 14.95 2.41 -33.65
CA SER A 204 15.57 1.78 -32.47
C SER A 204 14.76 2.01 -31.19
N ARG A 205 14.24 3.23 -30.98
CA ARG A 205 13.31 3.51 -29.86
C ARG A 205 12.02 2.71 -29.97
N HIS A 206 11.47 2.57 -31.18
CA HIS A 206 10.26 1.77 -31.42
C HIS A 206 10.48 0.28 -31.13
N VAL A 207 11.61 -0.29 -31.57
CA VAL A 207 12.01 -1.68 -31.23
C VAL A 207 12.13 -1.85 -29.72
N LYS A 208 12.87 -0.97 -29.03
CA LYS A 208 12.99 -1.03 -27.56
C LYS A 208 11.65 -0.96 -26.85
N LYS A 209 10.72 -0.11 -27.32
CA LYS A 209 9.38 0.00 -26.74
C LYS A 209 8.59 -1.30 -26.87
N LEU A 210 8.65 -1.95 -28.03
CA LEU A 210 7.97 -3.23 -28.27
C LEU A 210 8.61 -4.36 -27.45
N GLU A 211 9.94 -4.40 -27.35
CA GLU A 211 10.66 -5.36 -26.49
C GLU A 211 10.26 -5.19 -25.01
N SER A 212 10.22 -3.96 -24.50
CA SER A 212 9.74 -3.70 -23.13
C SER A 212 8.28 -4.10 -22.92
N SER A 213 7.41 -3.87 -23.92
CA SER A 213 6.00 -4.29 -23.85
C SER A 213 5.85 -5.80 -23.82
N ALA A 214 6.65 -6.55 -24.59
CA ALA A 214 6.64 -8.01 -24.57
C ALA A 214 7.17 -8.56 -23.24
N LEU A 215 8.22 -7.95 -22.69
CA LEU A 215 8.75 -8.30 -21.37
C LEU A 215 7.73 -8.03 -20.25
N ALA A 216 6.96 -6.94 -20.35
CA ALA A 216 5.91 -6.63 -19.39
C ALA A 216 4.83 -7.71 -19.34
N VAL A 217 4.44 -8.28 -20.48
CA VAL A 217 3.51 -9.43 -20.54
C VAL A 217 4.09 -10.60 -19.77
N VAL A 218 5.37 -10.94 -19.98
CA VAL A 218 6.03 -12.03 -19.26
C VAL A 218 6.06 -11.77 -17.74
N GLN A 219 6.39 -10.55 -17.32
CA GLN A 219 6.41 -10.18 -15.90
C GLN A 219 5.02 -10.27 -15.25
N GLU A 220 3.98 -9.81 -15.94
CA GLU A 220 2.59 -9.91 -15.49
C GLU A 220 2.13 -11.37 -15.40
N THR A 221 2.35 -12.17 -16.46
CA THR A 221 1.97 -13.58 -16.51
C THR A 221 2.69 -14.40 -15.43
N LEU A 222 3.99 -14.17 -15.21
CA LEU A 222 4.75 -14.87 -14.18
C LEU A 222 4.38 -14.39 -12.77
N GLY A 223 4.14 -13.09 -12.59
CA GLY A 223 3.67 -12.52 -11.32
C GLY A 223 2.29 -13.04 -10.90
N ALA A 224 1.42 -13.32 -11.87
CA ALA A 224 0.09 -13.87 -11.67
C ALA A 224 -0.01 -15.35 -12.06
N LEU A 225 1.10 -16.10 -12.09
CA LEU A 225 1.14 -17.45 -12.66
C LEU A 225 0.13 -18.41 -12.01
N ARG A 226 -0.11 -18.27 -10.70
CA ARG A 226 -1.12 -19.05 -9.98
C ARG A 226 -2.53 -18.81 -10.52
N VAL A 227 -2.87 -17.58 -10.87
CA VAL A 227 -4.16 -17.22 -11.48
C VAL A 227 -4.24 -17.80 -12.88
N VAL A 228 -3.19 -17.61 -13.69
CA VAL A 228 -3.13 -18.16 -15.05
C VAL A 228 -3.35 -19.67 -15.04
N LYS A 229 -2.70 -20.38 -14.10
CA LYS A 229 -2.85 -21.83 -13.90
C LYS A 229 -4.23 -22.23 -13.38
N ALA A 230 -4.77 -21.50 -12.41
CA ALA A 230 -6.08 -21.80 -11.83
C ALA A 230 -7.22 -21.68 -12.85
N PHE A 231 -7.11 -20.76 -13.81
CA PHE A 231 -8.11 -20.52 -14.85
C PHE A 231 -7.75 -21.15 -16.22
N GLY A 232 -6.68 -21.95 -16.31
CA GLY A 232 -6.26 -22.61 -17.56
C GLY A 232 -5.94 -21.68 -18.72
N GLN A 233 -5.47 -20.45 -18.45
CA GLN A 233 -5.29 -19.39 -19.46
C GLN A 233 -3.88 -19.35 -20.10
N GLU A 234 -3.06 -20.40 -19.99
CA GLU A 234 -1.68 -20.39 -20.49
C GLU A 234 -1.59 -20.13 -22.01
N ALA A 235 -2.51 -20.71 -22.78
CA ALA A 235 -2.55 -20.53 -24.24
C ALA A 235 -2.87 -19.07 -24.63
N ARG A 236 -3.81 -18.44 -23.92
CA ARG A 236 -4.18 -17.02 -24.11
C ARG A 236 -2.98 -16.11 -23.82
N GLU A 237 -2.30 -16.35 -22.71
CA GLU A 237 -1.14 -15.55 -22.30
C GLU A 237 0.05 -15.75 -23.25
N THR A 238 0.27 -16.98 -23.72
CA THR A 238 1.24 -17.29 -24.76
C THR A 238 0.91 -16.55 -26.06
N GLY A 239 -0.35 -16.55 -26.49
CA GLY A 239 -0.81 -15.79 -27.66
C GLY A 239 -0.56 -14.29 -27.53
N ARG A 240 -0.84 -13.72 -26.35
CA ARG A 240 -0.58 -12.30 -26.03
C ARG A 240 0.89 -11.95 -26.15
N PHE A 241 1.79 -12.80 -25.63
CA PHE A 241 3.23 -12.64 -25.77
C PHE A 241 3.70 -12.77 -27.23
N VAL A 242 3.24 -13.79 -27.95
CA VAL A 242 3.61 -14.04 -29.36
C VAL A 242 3.20 -12.86 -30.23
N HIS A 243 1.96 -12.36 -30.07
CA HIS A 243 1.47 -11.22 -30.84
C HIS A 243 2.35 -9.97 -30.66
N ARG A 244 2.67 -9.60 -29.41
CA ARG A 244 3.57 -8.47 -29.09
C ARG A 244 4.99 -8.68 -29.61
N SER A 245 5.49 -9.91 -29.52
CA SER A 245 6.83 -10.26 -30.02
C SER A 245 6.91 -10.18 -31.54
N GLN A 246 5.85 -10.56 -32.26
CA GLN A 246 5.78 -10.51 -33.72
C GLN A 246 5.87 -9.06 -34.24
N GLU A 247 5.21 -8.12 -33.57
CA GLU A 247 5.36 -6.68 -33.84
C GLU A 247 6.82 -6.24 -33.68
N GLY A 248 7.47 -6.70 -32.60
CA GLY A 248 8.88 -6.47 -32.32
C GLY A 248 9.81 -7.02 -33.40
N VAL A 249 9.59 -8.25 -33.86
CA VAL A 249 10.36 -8.88 -34.96
C VAL A 249 10.27 -8.04 -36.23
N THR A 250 9.06 -7.64 -36.62
CA THR A 250 8.83 -6.83 -37.83
C THR A 250 9.51 -5.46 -37.73
N ALA A 251 9.47 -4.83 -36.55
CA ALA A 251 10.17 -3.57 -36.31
C ALA A 251 11.70 -3.73 -36.36
N ARG A 252 12.23 -4.85 -35.84
CA ARG A 252 13.66 -5.16 -35.79
C ARG A 252 14.23 -5.52 -37.16
N ILE A 253 13.49 -6.25 -37.99
CA ILE A 253 13.86 -6.49 -39.40
C ILE A 253 13.95 -5.15 -40.14
N ARG A 254 12.97 -4.25 -39.99
CA ARG A 254 13.01 -2.90 -40.58
C ARG A 254 14.22 -2.09 -40.11
N LEU A 255 14.59 -2.19 -38.83
CA LEU A 255 15.81 -1.58 -38.30
C LEU A 255 17.07 -2.18 -38.93
N ALA A 256 17.13 -3.51 -39.05
CA ALA A 256 18.26 -4.22 -39.66
C ALA A 256 18.44 -3.85 -41.14
N VAL A 257 17.35 -3.73 -41.90
CA VAL A 257 17.39 -3.25 -43.30
C VAL A 257 17.92 -1.83 -43.38
N LEU A 258 17.50 -0.94 -42.47
CA LEU A 258 18.00 0.44 -42.39
C LEU A 258 19.50 0.49 -42.04
N GLU A 259 19.93 -0.31 -41.07
CA GLU A 259 21.35 -0.45 -40.67
C GLU A 259 22.20 -1.06 -41.79
N GLY A 260 21.69 -2.08 -42.47
CA GLY A 260 22.32 -2.71 -43.63
C GLY A 260 22.48 -1.72 -44.79
N GLY A 261 21.43 -0.99 -45.15
CA GLY A 261 21.48 0.05 -46.17
C GLY A 261 22.47 1.17 -45.84
N TYR A 262 22.52 1.61 -44.57
CA TYR A 262 23.54 2.55 -44.10
C TYR A 262 24.96 1.97 -44.25
N GLY A 263 25.17 0.70 -43.89
CA GLY A 263 26.43 0.00 -44.05
C GLY A 263 26.89 -0.10 -45.51
N VAL A 264 25.99 -0.42 -46.44
CA VAL A 264 26.26 -0.47 -47.88
C VAL A 264 26.70 0.90 -48.40
N LEU A 265 25.99 1.97 -48.04
CA LEU A 265 26.33 3.33 -48.48
C LEU A 265 27.69 3.80 -47.93
N ILE A 266 28.01 3.53 -46.66
CA ILE A 266 29.36 3.77 -46.13
C ILE A 266 30.41 2.99 -46.91
N GLY A 267 30.14 1.71 -47.17
CA GLY A 267 31.03 0.83 -47.93
C GLY A 267 31.32 1.37 -49.34
N LEU A 268 30.29 1.84 -50.05
CA LEU A 268 30.44 2.44 -51.38
C LEU A 268 31.26 3.73 -51.35
N VAL A 269 30.98 4.64 -50.40
CA VAL A 269 31.75 5.89 -50.25
C VAL A 269 33.21 5.60 -49.93
N THR A 270 33.45 4.63 -49.05
CA THR A 270 34.78 4.15 -48.67
C THR A 270 35.53 3.54 -49.87
N ALA A 271 34.85 2.69 -50.65
CA ALA A 271 35.40 2.08 -51.85
C ALA A 271 35.73 3.13 -52.93
N LEU A 272 34.87 4.15 -53.10
CA LEU A 272 35.14 5.28 -53.99
C LEU A 272 36.40 6.04 -53.56
N GLY A 273 36.54 6.31 -52.26
CA GLY A 273 37.73 6.93 -51.68
C GLY A 273 38.99 6.11 -51.94
N MET A 274 38.91 4.80 -51.73
CA MET A 274 40.00 3.87 -52.00
C MET A 274 40.38 3.85 -53.50
N ALA A 275 39.39 3.83 -54.39
CA ALA A 275 39.60 3.87 -55.83
C ALA A 275 40.24 5.19 -56.29
N ALA A 276 39.82 6.33 -55.72
CA ALA A 276 40.42 7.64 -56.00
C ALA A 276 41.89 7.70 -55.54
N VAL A 277 42.19 7.20 -54.33
CA VAL A 277 43.57 7.10 -53.83
C VAL A 277 44.41 6.18 -54.71
N LEU A 278 43.86 5.05 -55.17
CA LEU A 278 44.58 4.14 -56.07
C LEU A 278 44.85 4.79 -57.44
N LEU A 279 43.86 5.46 -58.04
CA LEU A 279 43.99 6.10 -59.35
C LEU A 279 45.06 7.21 -59.33
N ILE A 280 44.97 8.11 -58.36
CA ILE A 280 45.94 9.22 -58.21
C ILE A 280 47.30 8.67 -57.76
N GLY A 281 47.29 7.76 -56.79
CA GLY A 281 48.49 7.18 -56.21
C GLY A 281 49.32 6.39 -57.22
N VAL A 282 48.71 5.61 -58.11
CA VAL A 282 49.45 4.93 -59.20
C VAL A 282 50.11 5.93 -60.14
N GLY A 283 49.45 7.06 -60.45
CA GLY A 283 50.06 8.15 -61.21
C GLY A 283 51.28 8.75 -60.50
N HIS A 284 51.20 8.91 -59.18
CA HIS A 284 52.31 9.41 -58.36
C HIS A 284 53.46 8.40 -58.24
N VAL A 285 53.16 7.10 -58.26
CA VAL A 285 54.18 6.04 -58.33
C VAL A 285 54.89 6.06 -59.69
N ARG A 286 54.15 6.19 -60.79
CA ARG A 286 54.72 6.26 -62.16
C ARG A 286 55.60 7.48 -62.38
N SER A 287 55.27 8.62 -61.75
CA SER A 287 56.07 9.85 -61.81
C SER A 287 57.25 9.87 -60.83
N GLY A 288 57.39 8.85 -59.97
CA GLY A 288 58.45 8.76 -58.96
C GLY A 288 58.22 9.62 -57.71
N ALA A 289 57.10 10.34 -57.63
CA ALA A 289 56.71 11.15 -56.46
C ALA A 289 56.39 10.29 -55.22
N LEU A 290 55.94 9.04 -55.43
CA LEU A 290 55.60 8.09 -54.39
C LEU A 290 56.21 6.70 -54.68
N THR A 291 56.50 5.90 -53.67
CA THR A 291 56.84 4.47 -53.86
C THR A 291 55.61 3.59 -53.85
N LEU A 292 55.71 2.40 -54.44
CA LEU A 292 54.65 1.40 -54.35
C LEU A 292 54.37 1.02 -52.89
N GLY A 293 55.40 0.88 -52.05
CA GLY A 293 55.23 0.65 -50.62
C GLY A 293 54.58 1.82 -49.87
N GLN A 294 54.88 3.07 -50.23
CA GLN A 294 54.20 4.26 -49.69
C GLN A 294 52.73 4.30 -50.12
N LEU A 295 52.38 3.88 -51.34
CA LEU A 295 51.00 3.77 -51.78
C LEU A 295 50.24 2.76 -50.92
N LEU A 296 50.79 1.57 -50.73
CA LEU A 296 50.20 0.53 -49.88
C LEU A 296 50.05 0.98 -48.42
N LEU A 297 51.01 1.77 -47.92
CA LEU A 297 50.94 2.39 -46.60
C LEU A 297 49.72 3.32 -46.47
N VAL A 298 49.52 4.21 -47.46
CA VAL A 298 48.37 5.13 -47.50
C VAL A 298 47.05 4.37 -47.64
N LEU A 299 47.00 3.33 -48.47
CA LEU A 299 45.85 2.43 -48.60
C LEU A 299 45.51 1.74 -47.27
N GLY A 300 46.53 1.30 -46.52
CA GLY A 300 46.38 0.72 -45.20
C GLY A 300 45.83 1.71 -44.15
N TYR A 301 46.35 2.94 -44.14
CA TYR A 301 45.84 4.00 -43.25
C TYR A 301 44.40 4.38 -43.57
N LEU A 302 44.06 4.47 -44.85
CA LEU A 302 42.71 4.78 -45.29
C LEU A 302 41.72 3.70 -44.81
N GLY A 303 42.06 2.42 -44.98
CA GLY A 303 41.26 1.31 -44.46
C GLY A 303 41.02 1.37 -42.95
N GLN A 304 42.05 1.70 -42.17
CA GLN A 304 41.93 1.83 -40.70
C GLN A 304 41.15 3.07 -40.26
N LEU A 305 41.13 4.13 -41.05
CA LEU A 305 40.44 5.38 -40.74
C LEU A 305 38.92 5.21 -40.65
N TYR A 306 38.35 4.29 -41.42
CA TYR A 306 36.91 4.17 -41.60
C TYR A 306 36.20 3.40 -40.48
N GLU A 307 36.87 2.45 -39.83
CA GLU A 307 36.26 1.64 -38.77
C GLU A 307 35.90 2.47 -37.52
N PRO A 308 36.75 3.41 -37.04
CA PRO A 308 36.38 4.36 -35.99
C PRO A 308 35.19 5.26 -36.36
N LEU A 309 35.14 5.77 -37.59
CA LEU A 309 34.03 6.59 -38.11
C LEU A 309 32.69 5.81 -38.08
N LYS A 310 32.71 4.56 -38.55
CA LYS A 310 31.55 3.64 -38.54
C LYS A 310 31.09 3.31 -37.12
N THR A 311 32.02 3.17 -36.19
CA THR A 311 31.74 2.85 -34.78
C THR A 311 31.21 4.07 -34.02
N MET A 312 31.78 5.26 -34.26
CA MET A 312 31.33 6.53 -33.69
C MET A 312 29.89 6.87 -34.08
N SER A 313 29.53 6.71 -35.36
CA SER A 313 28.17 7.00 -35.82
C SER A 313 27.12 6.12 -35.13
N ARG A 314 27.43 4.84 -34.94
CA ARG A 314 26.58 3.88 -34.19
C ARG A 314 26.46 4.28 -32.72
N LYS A 315 27.56 4.59 -32.04
CA LYS A 315 27.57 4.94 -30.60
C LYS A 315 26.98 6.33 -30.30
N ALA A 316 27.20 7.32 -31.15
CA ALA A 316 26.66 8.69 -31.00
C ALA A 316 25.13 8.72 -30.96
N THR A 317 24.48 7.69 -31.51
CA THR A 317 23.03 7.52 -31.51
C THR A 317 22.48 7.25 -30.10
N GLY A 318 23.23 6.52 -29.25
CA GLY A 318 22.84 6.15 -27.88
C GLY A 318 23.01 7.25 -26.82
N LEU A 319 23.90 8.23 -27.05
CA LEU A 319 24.28 9.23 -26.04
C LEU A 319 23.10 9.98 -25.39
N GLN A 320 22.11 10.41 -26.18
CA GLN A 320 20.91 11.08 -25.62
C GLN A 320 20.08 10.15 -24.73
N GLY A 321 20.03 8.86 -25.05
CA GLY A 321 19.35 7.88 -24.21
C GLY A 321 20.10 7.70 -22.89
N TYR A 322 21.43 7.63 -22.93
CA TYR A 322 22.25 7.54 -21.73
C TYR A 322 22.17 8.79 -20.87
N LEU A 323 22.12 10.00 -21.46
CA LEU A 323 21.93 11.23 -20.71
C LEU A 323 20.57 11.25 -19.99
N ALA A 324 19.49 10.85 -20.66
CA ALA A 324 18.17 10.73 -20.03
C ALA A 324 18.14 9.67 -18.92
N SER A 325 18.84 8.55 -19.10
CA SER A 325 19.01 7.52 -18.05
C SER A 325 19.80 8.07 -16.86
N ALA A 326 20.91 8.78 -17.09
CA ALA A 326 21.66 9.43 -16.03
C ALA A 326 20.81 10.46 -15.27
N GLU A 327 19.99 11.25 -15.97
CA GLU A 327 19.07 12.21 -15.34
C GLU A 327 18.06 11.50 -14.42
N ARG A 328 17.44 10.38 -14.86
CA ARG A 328 16.53 9.60 -14.01
C ARG A 328 17.21 8.96 -12.80
N ALA A 329 18.44 8.47 -12.98
CA ALA A 329 19.21 7.89 -11.88
C ALA A 329 19.60 8.97 -10.85
N PHE A 330 20.06 10.14 -11.30
CA PHE A 330 20.33 11.24 -10.39
C PHE A 330 19.07 11.81 -9.74
N ALA A 331 17.94 11.85 -10.44
CA ALA A 331 16.66 12.23 -9.85
C ALA A 331 16.27 11.30 -8.68
N LEU A 332 16.53 9.99 -8.81
CA LEU A 332 16.33 9.05 -7.70
C LEU A 332 17.29 9.33 -6.53
N LEU A 333 18.55 9.65 -6.83
CA LEU A 333 19.55 9.96 -5.80
C LEU A 333 19.23 11.27 -5.05
N ASP A 334 18.61 12.22 -5.74
CA ASP A 334 18.25 13.54 -5.21
C ASP A 334 16.90 13.57 -4.48
N GLU A 335 16.10 12.51 -4.61
CA GLU A 335 14.81 12.40 -3.94
C GLU A 335 15.01 12.52 -2.42
N GLN A 336 14.30 13.45 -1.78
CA GLN A 336 14.48 13.68 -0.35
C GLN A 336 13.64 12.68 0.46
N PRO A 337 14.19 12.08 1.53
CA PRO A 337 13.39 11.30 2.47
C PRO A 337 12.28 12.17 3.10
N GLU A 338 11.04 11.69 3.04
CA GLU A 338 9.88 12.38 3.62
C GLU A 338 9.93 12.44 5.16
N VAL A 339 10.72 11.54 5.77
CA VAL A 339 10.99 11.49 7.21
C VAL A 339 12.47 11.81 7.45
N PRO A 340 12.89 13.09 7.42
CA PRO A 340 14.27 13.47 7.65
C PRO A 340 14.66 13.28 9.12
N GLU A 341 15.91 12.90 9.36
CA GLU A 341 16.52 12.93 10.69
C GLU A 341 16.97 14.37 11.00
N ARG A 342 16.56 14.91 12.16
CA ARG A 342 16.95 16.27 12.59
C ARG A 342 18.46 16.30 12.91
N PRO A 343 19.19 17.40 12.62
CA PRO A 343 20.63 17.50 12.88
C PRO A 343 21.07 17.25 14.33
N HIS A 344 20.18 17.49 15.30
CA HIS A 344 20.42 17.30 16.73
C HIS A 344 19.52 16.19 17.33
N ALA A 345 19.25 15.15 16.54
CA ALA A 345 18.43 14.03 16.97
C ALA A 345 19.03 13.32 18.20
N ARG A 346 18.20 13.06 19.21
CA ARG A 346 18.56 12.49 20.50
C ARG A 346 18.69 10.96 20.39
N PRO A 347 19.73 10.35 20.97
CA PRO A 347 19.80 8.89 21.06
C PRO A 347 18.82 8.37 22.13
N ILE A 348 18.34 7.15 21.93
CA ILE A 348 17.55 6.41 22.94
C ILE A 348 18.01 4.95 23.01
N ALA A 349 18.32 4.49 24.23
CA ALA A 349 18.74 3.11 24.47
C ALA A 349 17.52 2.19 24.59
N ARG A 350 16.68 2.42 25.61
CA ARG A 350 15.44 1.69 25.86
C ARG A 350 14.37 2.65 26.41
N ALA A 351 13.24 2.72 25.74
CA ALA A 351 12.08 3.52 26.17
C ALA A 351 11.36 2.86 27.35
N THR A 352 10.68 3.66 28.18
CA THR A 352 9.70 3.16 29.17
C THR A 352 8.43 2.68 28.48
N GLY A 353 8.09 3.29 27.33
CA GLY A 353 6.98 2.89 26.48
C GLY A 353 5.71 3.71 26.68
N ALA A 354 5.80 4.91 27.26
CA ALA A 354 4.68 5.85 27.30
C ALA A 354 4.50 6.48 25.92
N VAL A 355 3.30 6.39 25.33
CA VAL A 355 3.00 6.97 24.02
C VAL A 355 1.88 7.98 24.15
N ALA A 356 2.00 9.14 23.50
CA ALA A 356 0.92 10.12 23.42
C ALA A 356 0.73 10.61 21.99
N PHE A 357 -0.52 10.71 21.56
CA PHE A 357 -0.93 11.40 20.34
C PHE A 357 -1.56 12.74 20.77
N GLU A 358 -1.08 13.84 20.20
CA GLU A 358 -1.54 15.19 20.55
C GLU A 358 -1.94 15.95 19.28
N GLY A 359 -3.24 16.08 19.05
CA GLY A 359 -3.82 16.84 17.92
C GLY A 359 -3.42 16.30 16.55
N VAL A 360 -3.20 14.98 16.44
CA VAL A 360 -2.58 14.38 15.26
C VAL A 360 -3.55 14.35 14.09
N SER A 361 -3.17 15.00 12.99
CA SER A 361 -3.87 14.90 11.70
C SER A 361 -2.91 14.42 10.62
N PHE A 362 -3.40 13.61 9.69
CA PHE A 362 -2.57 13.05 8.62
C PHE A 362 -3.34 12.81 7.33
N ALA A 363 -2.68 13.11 6.21
CA ALA A 363 -3.15 12.82 4.86
C ALA A 363 -1.99 12.28 4.01
N TYR A 364 -2.23 11.23 3.22
CA TYR A 364 -1.23 10.71 2.24
C TYR A 364 -1.02 11.67 1.05
N GLY A 365 -1.90 12.67 0.92
CA GLY A 365 -1.85 13.74 -0.06
C GLY A 365 -2.98 14.74 0.21
N PRO A 366 -2.98 15.92 -0.43
CA PRO A 366 -3.95 16.98 -0.15
C PRO A 366 -5.42 16.52 -0.29
N ASP A 367 -5.69 15.58 -1.21
CA ASP A 367 -7.05 15.08 -1.48
C ASP A 367 -7.37 13.77 -0.75
N ARG A 368 -6.51 13.30 0.16
CA ARG A 368 -6.66 12.00 0.86
C ARG A 368 -6.39 12.11 2.38
N PRO A 369 -7.19 12.90 3.12
CA PRO A 369 -7.12 12.93 4.58
C PRO A 369 -7.56 11.58 5.17
N VAL A 370 -6.83 11.10 6.18
CA VAL A 370 -7.09 9.80 6.81
C VAL A 370 -7.29 9.91 8.31
N LEU A 371 -6.51 10.73 9.00
CA LEU A 371 -6.68 10.99 10.44
C LEU A 371 -6.93 12.48 10.66
N ASN A 372 -7.89 12.79 11.55
CA ASN A 372 -8.33 14.14 11.84
C ASN A 372 -8.38 14.36 13.36
N ASP A 373 -7.46 15.17 13.87
CA ASP A 373 -7.41 15.61 15.28
C ASP A 373 -7.50 14.45 16.29
N VAL A 374 -6.60 13.48 16.13
CA VAL A 374 -6.50 12.28 16.98
C VAL A 374 -5.64 12.58 18.20
N SER A 375 -6.22 12.45 19.39
CA SER A 375 -5.52 12.60 20.67
C SER A 375 -5.87 11.46 21.63
N PHE A 376 -4.86 10.82 22.21
CA PHE A 376 -4.99 9.77 23.24
C PHE A 376 -3.63 9.45 23.87
N VAL A 377 -3.63 8.75 25.01
CA VAL A 377 -2.40 8.40 25.75
C VAL A 377 -2.37 6.89 26.04
N ILE A 378 -1.20 6.28 25.89
CA ILE A 378 -0.91 4.90 26.29
C ILE A 378 0.14 4.93 27.39
N ALA A 379 -0.24 4.51 28.59
CA ALA A 379 0.70 4.39 29.70
C ALA A 379 1.68 3.22 29.45
N PRO A 380 2.89 3.27 30.06
CA PRO A 380 3.85 2.17 30.00
C PRO A 380 3.23 0.83 30.43
N GLY A 381 3.44 -0.22 29.63
CA GLY A 381 2.92 -1.56 29.91
C GLY A 381 1.43 -1.77 29.60
N THR A 382 0.71 -0.72 29.17
CA THR A 382 -0.71 -0.82 28.82
C THR A 382 -0.89 -1.58 27.51
N ARG A 383 -1.92 -2.43 27.48
CA ARG A 383 -2.39 -3.12 26.27
C ARG A 383 -3.57 -2.37 25.69
N LEU A 384 -3.36 -1.59 24.64
CA LEU A 384 -4.39 -0.87 23.91
C LEU A 384 -4.89 -1.71 22.72
N GLY A 385 -6.19 -1.98 22.67
CA GLY A 385 -6.84 -2.50 21.46
C GLY A 385 -7.31 -1.36 20.58
N VAL A 386 -7.12 -1.45 19.26
CA VAL A 386 -7.62 -0.47 18.28
C VAL A 386 -8.63 -1.13 17.35
N VAL A 387 -9.82 -0.55 17.29
CA VAL A 387 -10.97 -1.07 16.52
C VAL A 387 -11.51 0.01 15.61
N GLY A 388 -12.06 -0.38 14.47
CA GLY A 388 -12.68 0.53 13.51
C GLY A 388 -13.00 -0.19 12.21
N ALA A 389 -13.89 0.36 11.40
CA ALA A 389 -14.20 -0.18 10.08
C ALA A 389 -12.95 -0.24 9.18
N THR A 390 -12.99 -1.05 8.12
CA THR A 390 -11.95 -1.01 7.08
C THR A 390 -11.86 0.41 6.51
N GLY A 391 -10.65 0.95 6.42
CA GLY A 391 -10.44 2.34 5.99
C GLY A 391 -10.55 3.41 7.09
N ALA A 392 -10.87 3.06 8.34
CA ALA A 392 -10.99 4.02 9.45
C ALA A 392 -9.66 4.68 9.90
N GLY A 393 -8.51 4.31 9.33
CA GLY A 393 -7.19 4.89 9.65
C GLY A 393 -6.30 4.06 10.60
N LYS A 394 -6.70 2.82 10.92
CA LYS A 394 -5.98 1.87 11.80
C LYS A 394 -4.50 1.66 11.43
N THR A 395 -4.24 1.23 10.19
CA THR A 395 -2.87 0.99 9.69
C THR A 395 -2.05 2.28 9.59
N THR A 396 -2.71 3.41 9.29
CA THR A 396 -2.09 4.74 9.27
C THR A 396 -1.61 5.15 10.67
N LEU A 397 -2.40 4.90 11.72
CA LEU A 397 -2.03 5.14 13.11
C LEU A 397 -0.76 4.38 13.49
N ILE A 398 -0.67 3.08 13.16
CA ILE A 398 0.54 2.27 13.38
C ILE A 398 1.74 2.83 12.61
N SER A 399 1.52 3.23 11.36
CA SER A 399 2.57 3.71 10.48
C SER A 399 3.17 5.02 10.98
N LEU A 400 2.34 5.91 11.53
CA LEU A 400 2.78 7.14 12.19
C LEU A 400 3.53 6.84 13.50
N LEU A 401 3.03 5.90 14.31
CA LEU A 401 3.69 5.50 15.56
C LEU A 401 5.10 4.92 15.32
N SER A 402 5.27 4.14 14.24
CA SER A 402 6.57 3.60 13.82
C SER A 402 7.43 4.61 13.05
N ARG A 403 6.92 5.84 12.89
CA ARG A 403 7.51 6.94 12.12
C ARG A 403 7.93 6.50 10.71
N PHE A 404 7.03 5.80 10.03
CA PHE A 404 7.09 5.59 8.58
C PHE A 404 6.59 6.82 7.81
N TYR A 405 5.76 7.61 8.47
CA TYR A 405 5.30 8.93 8.06
C TYR A 405 5.42 9.89 9.25
N ASP A 406 5.59 11.18 8.99
CA ASP A 406 5.43 12.22 10.00
C ASP A 406 3.98 12.79 9.90
N PRO A 407 3.36 13.18 11.02
CA PRO A 407 2.01 13.73 11.00
C PRO A 407 1.97 15.09 10.26
N THR A 408 0.89 15.36 9.53
CA THR A 408 0.68 16.63 8.82
C THR A 408 0.46 17.79 9.81
N ALA A 409 -0.23 17.52 10.92
CA ALA A 409 -0.38 18.43 12.04
C ALA A 409 -0.37 17.65 13.37
N GLY A 410 -0.03 18.33 14.47
CA GLY A 410 0.12 17.72 15.79
C GLY A 410 1.48 17.06 16.00
N GLN A 411 1.57 16.24 17.05
CA GLN A 411 2.79 15.51 17.42
C GLN A 411 2.49 14.17 18.08
N ILE A 412 3.44 13.26 17.96
CA ILE A 412 3.41 11.95 18.63
C ILE A 412 4.61 11.91 19.55
N LEU A 413 4.40 11.56 20.82
CA LEU A 413 5.42 11.53 21.84
C LEU A 413 5.71 10.08 22.25
N LEU A 414 6.99 9.78 22.47
CA LEU A 414 7.47 8.59 23.18
C LEU A 414 8.25 9.04 24.40
N ASP A 415 7.78 8.67 25.58
CA ASP A 415 8.30 9.09 26.88
C ASP A 415 8.37 10.63 27.01
N GLY A 416 7.35 11.33 26.48
CA GLY A 416 7.23 12.79 26.53
C GLY A 416 8.08 13.56 25.52
N VAL A 417 8.80 12.88 24.62
CA VAL A 417 9.61 13.51 23.57
C VAL A 417 9.02 13.17 22.20
N ASP A 418 8.93 14.16 21.32
CA ASP A 418 8.44 13.99 19.96
C ASP A 418 9.27 12.94 19.20
N LEU A 419 8.60 12.03 18.48
CA LEU A 419 9.25 11.02 17.64
C LEU A 419 10.25 11.65 16.65
N ARG A 420 10.00 12.90 16.22
CA ARG A 420 10.84 13.67 15.31
C ARG A 420 12.18 14.08 15.89
N ASP A 421 12.29 14.11 17.22
CA ASP A 421 13.52 14.48 17.93
C ASP A 421 14.43 13.31 18.24
N TYR A 422 14.03 12.06 17.99
CA TYR A 422 14.89 10.90 18.16
C TYR A 422 15.67 10.56 16.88
N ARG A 423 16.86 9.98 17.07
CA ARG A 423 17.60 9.34 15.99
C ARG A 423 16.77 8.18 15.45
N LEU A 424 16.53 8.14 14.13
CA LEU A 424 15.50 7.27 13.54
C LEU A 424 15.80 5.78 13.76
N ALA A 425 17.07 5.40 13.66
CA ALA A 425 17.52 4.03 13.93
C ALA A 425 17.28 3.63 15.39
N ASP A 426 17.41 4.56 16.33
CA ASP A 426 17.28 4.33 17.77
C ASP A 426 15.81 4.23 18.16
N LEU A 427 14.98 5.11 17.59
CA LEU A 427 13.53 5.07 17.70
C LEU A 427 12.96 3.74 17.19
N ARG A 428 13.34 3.31 15.99
CA ARG A 428 12.83 2.05 15.38
C ARG A 428 13.27 0.79 16.12
N ARG A 429 14.31 0.85 16.97
CA ARG A 429 14.65 -0.26 17.88
C ARG A 429 13.65 -0.39 19.05
N GLN A 430 12.93 0.68 19.38
CA GLN A 430 11.94 0.69 20.46
C GLN A 430 10.62 -0.02 20.10
N PHE A 431 10.40 -0.33 18.82
CA PHE A 431 9.18 -0.96 18.32
C PHE A 431 9.44 -2.36 17.76
N ALA A 432 8.69 -3.37 18.21
CA ALA A 432 8.56 -4.65 17.52
C ALA A 432 7.21 -4.66 16.80
N VAL A 433 7.21 -4.96 15.50
CA VAL A 433 6.00 -4.92 14.66
C VAL A 433 5.76 -6.31 14.08
N VAL A 434 4.55 -6.83 14.28
CA VAL A 434 4.05 -8.05 13.66
C VAL A 434 2.89 -7.65 12.76
N LEU A 435 3.11 -7.68 11.45
CA LEU A 435 2.15 -7.29 10.43
C LEU A 435 1.19 -8.45 10.11
N GLN A 436 0.03 -8.11 9.53
CA GLN A 436 -0.98 -9.08 9.06
C GLN A 436 -0.37 -10.01 8.00
N GLU A 437 0.29 -9.46 6.98
CA GLU A 437 1.06 -10.23 6.00
C GLU A 437 2.51 -10.37 6.43
N THR A 438 2.88 -11.54 6.97
CA THR A 438 4.28 -11.82 7.29
C THR A 438 5.12 -12.00 6.02
N VAL A 439 6.04 -11.07 5.78
CA VAL A 439 7.05 -11.19 4.72
C VAL A 439 8.30 -11.90 5.24
N LEU A 440 8.68 -12.99 4.57
CA LEU A 440 9.95 -13.68 4.79
C LEU A 440 10.88 -13.47 3.58
N PHE A 441 12.18 -13.33 3.86
CA PHE A 441 13.20 -13.26 2.82
C PHE A 441 13.52 -14.67 2.32
N SER A 442 13.96 -14.78 1.06
CA SER A 442 14.48 -16.01 0.45
C SER A 442 15.83 -16.39 1.07
N ALA A 443 15.78 -16.82 2.32
CA ALA A 443 16.91 -17.16 3.18
C ALA A 443 16.50 -18.32 4.11
N SER A 444 17.42 -18.79 4.94
CA SER A 444 17.10 -19.79 5.96
C SER A 444 16.12 -19.26 7.01
N ILE A 445 15.46 -20.17 7.74
CA ILE A 445 14.61 -19.79 8.88
C ILE A 445 15.43 -19.03 9.94
N ALA A 446 16.67 -19.47 10.22
CA ALA A 446 17.56 -18.80 11.16
C ALA A 446 17.85 -17.35 10.76
N GLU A 447 18.22 -17.11 9.50
CA GLU A 447 18.48 -15.77 8.98
C GLU A 447 17.22 -14.90 9.02
N ASN A 448 16.05 -15.50 8.72
CA ASN A 448 14.78 -14.78 8.83
C ASN A 448 14.49 -14.35 10.27
N ILE A 449 14.75 -15.18 11.28
CA ILE A 449 14.58 -14.79 12.69
C ILE A 449 15.62 -13.74 13.08
N ALA A 450 16.89 -13.96 12.73
CA ALA A 450 18.02 -13.08 13.02
C ALA A 450 17.91 -11.69 12.36
N TYR A 451 17.06 -11.53 11.34
CA TYR A 451 16.77 -10.23 10.73
C TYR A 451 16.35 -9.17 11.75
N ALA A 452 15.70 -9.58 12.85
CA ALA A 452 15.30 -8.68 13.93
C ALA A 452 16.46 -8.12 14.77
N ALA A 453 17.57 -8.86 14.86
CA ALA A 453 18.75 -8.51 15.63
C ALA A 453 20.02 -9.08 14.93
N PRO A 454 20.62 -8.32 13.99
CA PRO A 454 21.84 -8.74 13.31
C PRO A 454 22.96 -9.03 14.32
N GLY A 455 23.55 -10.22 14.26
CA GLY A 455 24.57 -10.69 15.21
C GLY A 455 24.03 -11.54 16.37
N ALA A 456 22.74 -11.84 16.41
CA ALA A 456 22.18 -12.78 17.38
C ALA A 456 22.84 -14.17 17.30
N SER A 457 23.15 -14.76 18.46
CA SER A 457 23.71 -16.11 18.53
C SER A 457 22.67 -17.17 18.17
N ARG A 458 23.12 -18.38 17.84
CA ARG A 458 22.22 -19.50 17.52
C ARG A 458 21.31 -19.83 18.70
N GLU A 459 21.83 -19.73 19.93
CA GLU A 459 21.08 -19.96 21.16
C GLU A 459 19.95 -18.94 21.33
N GLN A 460 20.22 -17.65 21.05
CA GLN A 460 19.20 -16.61 21.09
C GLN A 460 18.11 -16.83 20.04
N ILE A 461 18.48 -17.24 18.82
CA ILE A 461 17.54 -17.58 17.74
C ILE A 461 16.66 -18.77 18.15
N VAL A 462 17.25 -19.81 18.73
CA VAL A 462 16.52 -21.00 19.20
C VAL A 462 15.58 -20.64 20.35
N ALA A 463 16.04 -19.87 21.34
CA ALA A 463 15.22 -19.40 22.45
C ALA A 463 14.02 -18.57 21.98
N ALA A 464 14.22 -17.65 21.03
CA ALA A 464 13.13 -16.86 20.44
C ALA A 464 12.12 -17.74 19.68
N ALA A 465 12.61 -18.76 18.97
CA ALA A 465 11.74 -19.72 18.29
C ALA A 465 10.96 -20.62 19.27
N HIS A 466 11.52 -20.98 20.43
CA HIS A 466 10.77 -21.67 21.48
C HIS A 466 9.66 -20.78 22.05
N ALA A 467 10.00 -19.52 22.41
CA ALA A 467 9.04 -18.56 22.92
C ALA A 467 7.86 -18.29 21.94
N ALA A 468 8.14 -18.40 20.64
CA ALA A 468 7.15 -18.25 19.57
C ALA A 468 6.40 -19.56 19.20
N ASN A 469 6.60 -20.67 19.92
CA ASN A 469 6.08 -22.00 19.56
C ASN A 469 6.46 -22.44 18.13
N ALA A 470 7.61 -21.97 17.62
CA ALA A 470 8.11 -22.24 16.28
C ALA A 470 9.09 -23.41 16.26
N HIS A 471 9.87 -23.62 17.33
CA HIS A 471 10.95 -24.60 17.36
C HIS A 471 10.53 -26.00 16.90
N GLU A 472 9.41 -26.53 17.43
CA GLU A 472 8.96 -27.90 17.15
C GLU A 472 8.72 -28.18 15.67
N PHE A 473 8.14 -27.23 14.92
CA PHE A 473 7.94 -27.45 13.49
C PHE A 473 9.24 -27.22 12.72
N ILE A 474 10.09 -26.29 13.19
CA ILE A 474 11.36 -25.99 12.54
C ILE A 474 12.25 -27.24 12.55
N VAL A 475 12.40 -27.91 13.70
CA VAL A 475 13.26 -29.12 13.80
C VAL A 475 12.72 -30.33 13.03
N ARG A 476 11.42 -30.34 12.70
CA ARG A 476 10.81 -31.39 11.85
C ARG A 476 11.05 -31.16 10.36
N LEU A 477 11.52 -29.97 9.96
CA LEU A 477 11.87 -29.72 8.56
C LEU A 477 13.20 -30.43 8.22
N PRO A 478 13.39 -30.85 6.96
CA PRO A 478 14.57 -31.65 6.56
C PRO A 478 15.93 -31.03 6.89
N ARG A 479 16.01 -29.69 6.96
CA ARG A 479 17.24 -28.96 7.31
C ARG A 479 17.09 -28.11 8.58
N GLY A 480 16.08 -28.38 9.38
CA GLY A 480 15.85 -27.64 10.62
C GLY A 480 15.73 -26.13 10.38
N TYR A 481 16.50 -25.37 11.17
CA TYR A 481 16.64 -23.91 11.06
C TYR A 481 17.34 -23.44 9.79
N ASP A 482 18.08 -24.32 9.10
CA ASP A 482 18.80 -23.99 7.86
C ASP A 482 17.95 -24.29 6.61
N THR A 483 16.67 -24.66 6.83
CA THR A 483 15.67 -24.80 5.76
C THR A 483 15.44 -23.47 5.07
N GLN A 484 15.56 -23.48 3.74
CA GLN A 484 15.34 -22.31 2.89
C GLN A 484 13.84 -22.09 2.69
N VAL A 485 13.30 -20.94 3.07
CA VAL A 485 11.83 -20.72 3.06
C VAL A 485 11.25 -20.42 1.67
N GLY A 486 12.11 -20.13 0.69
CA GLY A 486 11.73 -19.74 -0.67
C GLY A 486 11.18 -18.31 -0.77
N GLU A 487 10.80 -17.90 -1.98
CA GLU A 487 10.28 -16.54 -2.23
C GLU A 487 9.04 -16.26 -1.38
N ARG A 488 9.09 -15.18 -0.58
CA ARG A 488 8.04 -14.78 0.37
C ARG A 488 7.59 -15.89 1.33
N GLY A 489 8.45 -16.88 1.61
CA GLY A 489 8.10 -17.99 2.48
C GLY A 489 7.08 -18.96 1.89
N ALA A 490 7.07 -19.13 0.57
CA ALA A 490 6.14 -20.01 -0.15
C ALA A 490 6.17 -21.48 0.29
N GLN A 491 7.25 -21.95 0.92
CA GLN A 491 7.37 -23.32 1.43
C GLN A 491 6.76 -23.54 2.82
N LEU A 492 6.25 -22.49 3.46
CA LEU A 492 5.68 -22.54 4.81
C LEU A 492 4.17 -22.28 4.78
N SER A 493 3.45 -22.83 5.76
CA SER A 493 2.04 -22.49 5.99
C SER A 493 1.89 -21.07 6.56
N GLY A 494 0.70 -20.48 6.47
CA GLY A 494 0.42 -19.15 7.03
C GLY A 494 0.78 -19.05 8.51
N GLY A 495 0.35 -20.01 9.32
CA GLY A 495 0.67 -20.02 10.75
C GLY A 495 2.12 -20.35 11.09
N GLN A 496 2.87 -21.02 10.19
CA GLN A 496 4.33 -21.16 10.34
C GLN A 496 5.04 -19.82 10.10
N ARG A 497 4.66 -19.09 9.04
CA ARG A 497 5.21 -17.74 8.78
C ARG A 497 4.93 -16.81 9.96
N GLN A 498 3.71 -16.82 10.48
CA GLN A 498 3.32 -15.98 11.61
C GLN A 498 4.14 -16.26 12.88
N ARG A 499 4.39 -17.53 13.19
CA ARG A 499 5.25 -17.90 14.32
C ARG A 499 6.71 -17.47 14.14
N ILE A 500 7.23 -17.45 12.91
CA ILE A 500 8.54 -16.86 12.62
C ILE A 500 8.52 -15.34 12.84
N ALA A 501 7.44 -14.65 12.48
CA ALA A 501 7.28 -13.22 12.78
C ALA A 501 7.26 -12.94 14.29
N LEU A 502 6.58 -13.79 15.07
CA LEU A 502 6.62 -13.70 16.53
C LEU A 502 8.03 -13.97 17.08
N ALA A 503 8.75 -14.94 16.53
CA ALA A 503 10.15 -15.19 16.92
C ALA A 503 11.03 -13.96 16.67
N ARG A 504 10.83 -13.23 15.56
CA ARG A 504 11.50 -11.93 15.33
C ARG A 504 11.18 -10.91 16.43
N ALA A 505 9.92 -10.80 16.83
CA ALA A 505 9.50 -9.87 17.88
C ALA A 505 10.03 -10.26 19.28
N PHE A 506 10.15 -11.57 19.58
CA PHE A 506 10.82 -12.05 20.79
C PHE A 506 12.29 -11.70 20.77
N LEU A 507 12.99 -12.00 19.68
CA LEU A 507 14.43 -11.74 19.55
C LEU A 507 14.75 -10.24 19.65
N LYS A 508 13.88 -9.38 19.10
CA LYS A 508 14.07 -7.92 19.15
C LYS A 508 13.93 -7.32 20.56
N ASP A 509 13.08 -7.92 21.40
CA ASP A 509 12.78 -7.48 22.78
C ASP A 509 12.50 -5.97 22.92
N SER A 510 11.67 -5.42 22.03
CA SER A 510 11.31 -4.00 22.07
C SER A 510 10.28 -3.66 23.15
N PRO A 511 10.37 -2.49 23.82
CA PRO A 511 9.44 -2.06 24.87
C PRO A 511 8.02 -1.74 24.36
N VAL A 512 7.88 -1.33 23.09
CA VAL A 512 6.58 -1.11 22.44
C VAL A 512 6.36 -2.19 21.39
N LEU A 513 5.19 -2.85 21.45
CA LEU A 513 4.80 -3.93 20.56
C LEU A 513 3.58 -3.51 19.74
N ILE A 514 3.65 -3.70 18.43
CA ILE A 514 2.56 -3.45 17.50
C ILE A 514 2.17 -4.78 16.87
N LEU A 515 0.91 -5.17 17.03
CA LEU A 515 0.35 -6.42 16.55
C LEU A 515 -0.83 -6.12 15.63
N ASP A 516 -0.69 -6.39 14.33
CA ASP A 516 -1.72 -6.15 13.33
C ASP A 516 -2.29 -7.48 12.81
N GLU A 517 -3.53 -7.79 13.18
CA GLU A 517 -4.28 -8.99 12.80
C GLU A 517 -3.48 -10.32 12.79
N PRO A 518 -2.89 -10.71 13.92
CA PRO A 518 -1.87 -11.76 13.92
C PRO A 518 -2.38 -13.20 13.76
N THR A 519 -3.67 -13.43 13.52
CA THR A 519 -4.28 -14.77 13.44
C THR A 519 -5.22 -14.98 12.25
N SER A 520 -5.16 -14.14 11.22
CA SER A 520 -5.97 -14.32 10.02
C SER A 520 -5.55 -15.59 9.25
N ALA A 521 -6.53 -16.39 8.78
CA ALA A 521 -6.33 -17.58 7.94
C ALA A 521 -5.44 -18.71 8.52
N VAL A 522 -5.62 -19.06 9.80
CA VAL A 522 -5.01 -20.26 10.42
C VAL A 522 -6.06 -21.18 11.03
N ASP A 523 -5.78 -22.48 11.10
CA ASP A 523 -6.61 -23.47 11.80
C ASP A 523 -6.62 -23.23 13.32
N ALA A 524 -7.64 -23.75 14.01
CA ALA A 524 -7.86 -23.50 15.43
C ALA A 524 -6.70 -23.96 16.34
N GLU A 525 -6.01 -25.05 16.00
CA GLU A 525 -4.88 -25.54 16.80
C GLU A 525 -3.66 -24.61 16.66
N THR A 526 -3.34 -24.24 15.42
CA THR A 526 -2.27 -23.29 15.13
C THR A 526 -2.56 -21.91 15.71
N GLU A 527 -3.82 -21.47 15.67
CA GLU A 527 -4.28 -20.24 16.31
C GLU A 527 -4.01 -20.25 17.81
N ALA A 528 -4.40 -21.32 18.52
CA ALA A 528 -4.17 -21.42 19.96
C ALA A 528 -2.68 -21.29 20.33
N LYS A 529 -1.80 -21.89 19.52
CA LYS A 529 -0.34 -21.78 19.66
C LYS A 529 0.16 -20.35 19.44
N ILE A 530 -0.36 -19.65 18.42
CA ILE A 530 -0.02 -18.26 18.10
C ILE A 530 -0.50 -17.32 19.22
N LEU A 531 -1.75 -17.43 19.65
CA LEU A 531 -2.30 -16.64 20.76
C LEU A 531 -1.55 -16.91 22.07
N GLY A 532 -1.14 -18.16 22.32
CA GLY A 532 -0.28 -18.53 23.44
C GLY A 532 1.05 -17.77 23.43
N ALA A 533 1.76 -17.80 22.30
CA ALA A 533 3.02 -17.08 22.11
C ALA A 533 2.84 -15.56 22.21
N MET A 534 1.78 -15.00 21.62
CA MET A 534 1.48 -13.57 21.73
C MET A 534 1.26 -13.13 23.18
N ARG A 535 0.50 -13.91 23.96
CA ARG A 535 0.31 -13.61 25.39
C ARG A 535 1.61 -13.56 26.16
N HIS A 536 2.56 -14.44 25.81
CA HIS A 536 3.88 -14.42 26.40
C HIS A 536 4.67 -13.18 25.97
N LEU A 537 4.62 -12.83 24.69
CA LEU A 537 5.29 -11.66 24.10
C LEU A 537 4.81 -10.33 24.68
N MET A 538 3.53 -10.22 25.01
CA MET A 538 2.89 -8.98 25.49
C MET A 538 3.19 -8.63 26.95
N ARG A 539 3.84 -9.52 27.73
CA ARG A 539 4.09 -9.29 29.16
C ARG A 539 5.11 -8.18 29.38
N GLY A 540 4.77 -7.20 30.22
CA GLY A 540 5.67 -6.13 30.65
C GLY A 540 6.03 -5.13 29.54
N ARG A 541 5.22 -5.04 28.49
CA ARG A 541 5.46 -4.16 27.32
C ARG A 541 4.21 -3.33 27.03
N THR A 542 4.40 -2.14 26.47
CA THR A 542 3.29 -1.37 25.92
C THR A 542 2.85 -2.03 24.61
N VAL A 543 1.57 -2.33 24.44
CA VAL A 543 1.06 -3.06 23.28
C VAL A 543 -0.04 -2.27 22.58
N VAL A 544 0.10 -2.10 21.26
CA VAL A 544 -0.97 -1.65 20.36
C VAL A 544 -1.40 -2.85 19.53
N LEU A 545 -2.62 -3.31 19.74
CA LEU A 545 -3.20 -4.48 19.08
C LEU A 545 -4.35 -4.07 18.16
N ILE A 546 -4.27 -4.46 16.90
CA ILE A 546 -5.37 -4.37 15.94
C ILE A 546 -5.87 -5.78 15.66
N SER A 547 -7.16 -6.00 15.89
CA SER A 547 -7.78 -7.29 15.66
C SER A 547 -9.25 -7.12 15.34
N HIS A 548 -9.77 -7.95 14.44
CA HIS A 548 -11.21 -8.11 14.22
C HIS A 548 -11.84 -9.15 15.15
N ARG A 549 -11.05 -9.80 16.03
CA ARG A 549 -11.50 -10.84 16.93
C ARG A 549 -11.80 -10.28 18.33
N PRO A 550 -13.06 -10.29 18.78
CA PRO A 550 -13.44 -9.80 20.11
C PRO A 550 -12.62 -10.45 21.23
N SER A 551 -12.40 -11.76 21.18
CA SER A 551 -11.65 -12.53 22.19
C SER A 551 -10.20 -12.07 22.41
N THR A 552 -9.60 -11.43 21.40
CA THR A 552 -8.24 -10.88 21.51
C THR A 552 -8.27 -9.46 22.10
N LEU A 553 -9.30 -8.68 21.77
CA LEU A 553 -9.52 -7.31 22.24
C LEU A 553 -10.02 -7.25 23.69
N GLU A 554 -10.83 -8.23 24.14
CA GLU A 554 -11.31 -8.34 25.52
C GLU A 554 -10.19 -8.41 26.57
N ARG A 555 -8.96 -8.74 26.14
CA ARG A 555 -7.77 -8.86 26.99
C ARG A 555 -6.93 -7.58 27.04
N CYS A 556 -7.34 -6.55 26.31
CA CYS A 556 -6.75 -5.22 26.36
C CYS A 556 -7.24 -4.46 27.60
N GLU A 557 -6.35 -3.62 28.15
CA GLU A 557 -6.65 -2.76 29.30
C GLU A 557 -7.35 -1.46 28.89
N GLY A 558 -7.21 -1.07 27.62
CA GLY A 558 -7.92 0.04 27.00
C GLY A 558 -8.33 -0.30 25.57
N LEU A 559 -9.34 0.41 25.06
CA LEU A 559 -9.88 0.26 23.73
C LEU A 559 -9.99 1.65 23.08
N LEU A 560 -9.39 1.78 21.89
CA LEU A 560 -9.51 2.94 21.02
C LEU A 560 -10.40 2.57 19.84
N VAL A 561 -11.52 3.26 19.68
CA VAL A 561 -12.42 3.08 18.53
C VAL A 561 -12.22 4.25 17.57
N LEU A 562 -11.78 3.93 16.37
CA LEU A 562 -11.62 4.86 15.26
C LEU A 562 -12.83 4.76 14.32
N ASP A 563 -13.41 5.91 14.00
CA ASP A 563 -14.45 6.05 12.99
C ASP A 563 -14.16 7.26 12.11
N HIS A 564 -14.17 7.06 10.78
CA HIS A 564 -13.85 8.08 9.78
C HIS A 564 -12.62 8.95 10.12
N GLY A 565 -11.56 8.33 10.65
CA GLY A 565 -10.30 9.01 10.97
C GLY A 565 -10.29 9.79 12.29
N ARG A 566 -11.33 9.66 13.12
CA ARG A 566 -11.45 10.30 14.43
C ARG A 566 -11.57 9.25 15.52
N VAL A 567 -11.13 9.59 16.73
CA VAL A 567 -11.37 8.78 17.92
C VAL A 567 -12.80 9.04 18.39
N VAL A 568 -13.64 8.01 18.40
CA VAL A 568 -15.03 8.10 18.91
C VAL A 568 -15.17 7.53 20.32
N THR A 569 -14.30 6.59 20.69
CA THR A 569 -14.24 6.03 22.04
C THR A 569 -12.79 5.82 22.43
N ASP A 570 -12.44 6.25 23.63
CA ASP A 570 -11.17 5.99 24.28
C ASP A 570 -11.42 5.51 25.70
N THR A 571 -11.04 4.27 26.00
CA THR A 571 -11.10 3.71 27.37
C THR A 571 -9.72 3.51 27.98
N SER A 572 -8.65 4.04 27.37
CA SER A 572 -7.33 4.09 27.99
C SER A 572 -7.40 4.92 29.28
N ARG A 573 -6.73 4.45 30.35
CA ARG A 573 -6.84 5.09 31.68
C ARG A 573 -6.36 6.54 31.60
N PRO A 574 -7.07 7.51 32.22
CA PRO A 574 -6.57 8.87 32.34
C PRO A 574 -5.35 8.86 33.26
N ILE A 575 -4.17 9.16 32.71
CA ILE A 575 -3.16 9.88 33.50
C ILE A 575 -3.67 11.32 33.55
N THR A 576 -3.76 11.90 34.75
CA THR A 576 -4.07 13.31 34.94
C THR A 576 -3.00 14.15 34.25
N LEU A 577 -3.23 14.49 32.98
CA LEU A 577 -2.63 15.65 32.35
C LEU A 577 -3.58 16.82 32.59
N ALA A 578 -3.02 17.93 33.06
CA ALA A 578 -3.76 19.16 33.24
C ALA A 578 -4.53 19.51 31.96
N PRO A 579 -5.76 20.06 32.07
CA PRO A 579 -6.56 20.41 30.90
C PRO A 579 -5.78 21.38 30.00
N PRO A 580 -5.83 21.24 28.67
CA PRO A 580 -5.19 22.17 27.76
C PRO A 580 -5.77 23.58 27.96
N PRO A 581 -4.96 24.64 27.79
CA PRO A 581 -5.47 26.01 27.85
C PRO A 581 -6.55 26.20 26.79
N ALA A 582 -7.67 26.81 27.20
CA ALA A 582 -8.79 27.10 26.33
C ALA A 582 -8.33 27.84 25.04
N PRO A 583 -8.89 27.52 23.87
CA PRO A 583 -8.55 28.22 22.64
C PRO A 583 -8.87 29.72 22.77
N ALA A 584 -7.97 30.54 22.24
CA ALA A 584 -8.11 31.99 22.24
C ALA A 584 -9.46 32.42 21.63
N PRO A 585 -10.15 33.40 22.22
CA PRO A 585 -11.44 33.84 21.72
C PRO A 585 -11.25 34.54 20.38
N THR A 586 -11.80 33.94 19.33
CA THR A 586 -12.07 34.63 18.07
C THR A 586 -13.15 35.67 18.34
N GLU A 587 -12.87 36.94 18.03
CA GLU A 587 -13.83 38.03 18.09
C GLU A 587 -15.14 37.62 17.42
N ARG A 588 -16.24 37.68 18.18
CA ARG A 588 -17.59 37.48 17.66
C ARG A 588 -18.49 38.64 18.09
N ALA A 589 -19.36 38.99 17.14
CA ALA A 589 -20.38 40.04 17.15
C ALA A 589 -21.11 40.24 18.50
N PRO A 590 -21.62 41.46 18.78
CA PRO A 590 -22.19 41.86 20.06
C PRO A 590 -23.33 40.94 20.56
N ALA A 591 -23.31 40.62 21.85
CA ALA A 591 -24.16 39.64 22.53
C ALA A 591 -25.68 39.91 22.44
N ALA A 592 -26.10 41.13 22.09
CA ALA A 592 -27.51 41.48 21.94
C ALA A 592 -28.16 40.82 20.71
N ASP A 593 -27.41 40.71 19.60
CA ASP A 593 -27.93 40.19 18.33
C ASP A 593 -28.13 38.67 18.37
N ARG A 594 -27.20 37.97 19.04
CA ARG A 594 -27.21 36.51 19.23
C ARG A 594 -28.41 36.04 20.07
N ARG A 595 -28.82 36.80 21.09
CA ARG A 595 -30.00 36.45 21.92
C ARG A 595 -31.30 36.52 21.10
N ALA A 596 -31.46 37.54 20.26
CA ALA A 596 -32.60 37.65 19.35
C ALA A 596 -32.63 36.51 18.32
N THR A 597 -31.47 36.13 17.78
CA THR A 597 -31.37 35.00 16.84
C THR A 597 -31.76 33.65 17.49
N ILE A 598 -31.32 33.37 18.72
CA ILE A 598 -31.65 32.12 19.43
C ILE A 598 -33.15 32.01 19.70
N LYS A 599 -33.80 33.11 20.13
CA LYS A 599 -35.25 33.16 20.37
C LYS A 599 -36.10 32.90 19.12
N SER A 600 -35.55 33.16 17.93
CA SER A 600 -36.25 32.92 16.67
C SER A 600 -36.32 31.44 16.27
N HIS A 601 -35.48 30.58 16.87
CA HIS A 601 -35.41 29.16 16.50
C HIS A 601 -36.65 28.38 16.97
N PRO A 602 -37.30 27.57 16.12
CA PRO A 602 -38.53 26.83 16.45
C PRO A 602 -38.44 26.01 17.75
N ALA A 603 -37.36 25.25 17.94
CA ALA A 603 -37.14 24.45 19.16
C ALA A 603 -37.11 25.30 20.44
N VAL A 604 -36.54 26.50 20.39
CA VAL A 604 -36.45 27.42 21.55
C VAL A 604 -37.80 28.06 21.83
N ARG A 605 -38.55 28.42 20.77
CA ARG A 605 -39.93 28.93 20.93
C ARG A 605 -40.83 27.89 21.59
N ALA A 606 -40.79 26.65 21.12
CA ALA A 606 -41.55 25.55 21.70
C ALA A 606 -41.13 25.29 23.17
N TRP A 607 -39.82 25.31 23.48
CA TRP A 607 -39.36 25.21 24.87
C TRP A 607 -39.90 26.33 25.77
N CYS A 608 -39.85 27.59 25.31
CA CYS A 608 -40.32 28.74 26.07
C CYS A 608 -41.85 28.75 26.26
N GLN A 609 -42.62 28.03 25.42
CA GLN A 609 -44.06 27.84 25.64
C GLN A 609 -44.33 26.94 26.86
N LEU A 610 -43.50 25.92 27.08
CA LEU A 610 -43.60 25.03 28.25
C LEU A 610 -42.96 25.63 29.50
N HIS A 611 -41.84 26.33 29.33
CA HIS A 611 -41.02 26.88 30.42
C HIS A 611 -40.75 28.38 30.21
N PRO A 612 -41.73 29.28 30.46
CA PRO A 612 -41.64 30.70 30.13
C PRO A 612 -40.50 31.47 30.83
N HIS A 613 -40.01 30.93 31.95
CA HIS A 613 -38.99 31.57 32.78
C HIS A 613 -37.58 31.01 32.58
N THR A 614 -37.40 30.03 31.70
CA THR A 614 -36.14 29.31 31.52
C THR A 614 -35.67 29.39 30.08
N GLU A 615 -34.75 30.32 29.80
CA GLU A 615 -34.23 30.55 28.45
C GLU A 615 -32.93 29.75 28.20
N PRO A 616 -32.83 28.96 27.12
CA PRO A 616 -31.59 28.27 26.76
C PRO A 616 -30.47 29.27 26.43
N ALA A 617 -29.27 29.04 26.96
CA ALA A 617 -28.10 29.87 26.68
C ALA A 617 -27.54 29.64 25.26
N GLN A 618 -27.70 28.41 24.73
CA GLN A 618 -27.23 28.02 23.42
C GLN A 618 -28.08 26.87 22.86
N ILE A 619 -28.23 26.83 21.54
CA ILE A 619 -28.80 25.69 20.81
C ILE A 619 -27.74 25.08 19.88
N THR A 620 -27.64 23.75 19.88
CA THR A 620 -26.71 23.01 19.01
C THR A 620 -27.46 21.90 18.28
N PRO A 621 -27.43 21.83 16.93
CA PRO A 621 -28.04 20.72 16.21
C PRO A 621 -27.25 19.43 16.44
N LEU A 622 -27.94 18.35 16.84
CA LEU A 622 -27.36 17.00 16.99
C LEU A 622 -27.69 16.10 15.79
N ARG A 623 -28.87 16.28 15.20
CA ARG A 623 -29.31 15.54 14.00
C ARG A 623 -30.25 16.41 13.17
N THR A 624 -29.85 16.78 11.96
CA THR A 624 -30.67 17.59 11.03
C THR A 624 -30.90 16.81 9.73
N SER A 625 -31.95 15.98 9.71
CA SER A 625 -32.37 15.25 8.50
C SER A 625 -33.78 15.68 8.11
N ARG A 626 -34.05 15.79 6.80
CA ARG A 626 -35.41 16.00 6.26
C ARG A 626 -36.29 14.75 6.30
N ARG A 627 -35.70 13.55 6.45
CA ARG A 627 -36.41 12.25 6.43
C ARG A 627 -36.55 11.58 7.80
N LYS A 628 -35.90 12.09 8.85
CA LYS A 628 -35.92 11.55 10.23
C LYS A 628 -36.15 12.67 11.23
N SER A 629 -36.49 12.32 12.47
CA SER A 629 -36.70 13.28 13.57
C SER A 629 -35.47 14.19 13.76
N ALA A 630 -35.68 15.50 13.80
CA ALA A 630 -34.61 16.48 13.98
C ALA A 630 -34.33 16.67 15.48
N VAL A 631 -33.07 16.66 15.88
CA VAL A 631 -32.67 16.64 17.30
C VAL A 631 -31.72 17.80 17.56
N TYR A 632 -32.01 18.57 18.62
CA TYR A 632 -31.23 19.72 19.06
C TYR A 632 -30.92 19.60 20.55
N ARG A 633 -29.75 20.10 20.95
CA ARG A 633 -29.38 20.28 22.36
C ARG A 633 -29.63 21.73 22.77
N LEU A 634 -30.40 21.93 23.82
CA LEU A 634 -30.64 23.21 24.50
C LEU A 634 -29.77 23.28 25.76
N VAL A 635 -28.71 24.07 25.71
CA VAL A 635 -27.75 24.20 26.82
C VAL A 635 -28.27 25.20 27.86
N GLY A 636 -28.21 24.83 29.14
CA GLY A 636 -28.66 25.70 30.23
C GLY A 636 -30.18 25.75 30.42
N ALA A 637 -30.93 24.88 29.74
CA ALA A 637 -32.39 24.88 29.75
C ALA A 637 -33.00 24.01 30.87
N GLY A 638 -32.34 22.91 31.25
CA GLY A 638 -32.85 21.97 32.25
C GLY A 638 -32.60 22.43 33.69
N GLN A 639 -33.15 21.69 34.66
CA GLN A 639 -32.90 21.96 36.09
C GLN A 639 -31.40 22.00 36.40
N GLY A 640 -30.97 22.99 37.18
CA GLY A 640 -29.55 23.18 37.52
C GLY A 640 -28.67 23.57 36.32
N GLY A 641 -29.26 23.98 35.19
CA GLY A 641 -28.54 24.30 33.95
C GLY A 641 -28.17 23.09 33.10
N SER A 642 -28.74 21.90 33.37
CA SER A 642 -28.46 20.70 32.58
C SER A 642 -28.94 20.84 31.12
N PRO A 643 -28.29 20.17 30.17
CA PRO A 643 -28.74 20.20 28.78
C PRO A 643 -30.03 19.40 28.58
N VAL A 644 -30.92 19.94 27.75
CA VAL A 644 -32.19 19.33 27.34
C VAL A 644 -32.13 18.98 25.87
N ILE A 645 -32.61 17.80 25.51
CA ILE A 645 -32.79 17.38 24.12
C ILE A 645 -34.17 17.82 23.65
N ALA A 646 -34.19 18.63 22.58
CA ALA A 646 -35.39 19.00 21.84
C ALA A 646 -35.46 18.16 20.56
N LYS A 647 -36.43 17.24 20.50
CA LYS A 647 -36.63 16.31 19.40
C LYS A 647 -37.92 16.66 18.66
N ARG A 648 -37.80 16.93 17.36
CA ARG A 648 -38.94 17.17 16.46
C ARG A 648 -39.25 15.90 15.68
N SER A 649 -40.43 15.32 15.91
CA SER A 649 -40.89 14.09 15.28
C SER A 649 -42.29 14.29 14.67
N PRO A 650 -42.71 13.47 13.67
CA PRO A 650 -44.11 13.43 13.23
C PRO A 650 -45.05 13.09 14.40
N THR A 651 -46.27 13.65 14.41
CA THR A 651 -47.21 13.51 15.54
C THR A 651 -47.43 12.06 15.97
N ALA A 652 -47.63 11.15 15.01
CA ALA A 652 -47.88 9.73 15.30
C ALA A 652 -46.72 9.04 16.03
N VAL A 653 -45.47 9.40 15.71
CA VAL A 653 -44.27 8.86 16.36
C VAL A 653 -44.05 9.52 17.73
N ALA A 654 -44.28 10.83 17.81
CA ALA A 654 -44.18 11.59 19.05
C ALA A 654 -45.17 11.10 20.12
N GLN A 655 -46.38 10.69 19.73
CA GLN A 655 -47.38 10.15 20.64
C GLN A 655 -46.94 8.86 21.33
N ILE A 656 -46.19 7.99 20.63
CA ILE A 656 -45.63 6.77 21.19
C ILE A 656 -44.64 7.12 22.31
N GLU A 657 -43.63 7.93 21.99
CA GLU A 657 -42.62 8.33 22.97
C GLU A 657 -43.22 9.09 24.15
N ARG A 658 -44.17 9.98 23.88
CA ARG A 658 -44.92 10.71 24.90
C ARG A 658 -45.62 9.75 25.86
N THR A 659 -46.35 8.78 25.34
CA THR A 659 -47.05 7.78 26.16
C THR A 659 -46.07 6.99 27.03
N VAL A 660 -44.91 6.62 26.48
CA VAL A 660 -43.88 5.90 27.25
C VAL A 660 -43.30 6.76 28.37
N TYR A 661 -42.93 8.01 28.08
CA TYR A 661 -42.30 8.91 29.07
C TYR A 661 -43.28 9.50 30.09
N GLU A 662 -44.52 9.83 29.70
CA GLU A 662 -45.52 10.45 30.58
C GLU A 662 -46.32 9.41 31.37
N ASP A 663 -46.74 8.30 30.74
CA ASP A 663 -47.73 7.40 31.33
C ASP A 663 -47.14 6.09 31.86
N ILE A 664 -46.07 5.58 31.24
CA ILE A 664 -45.55 4.23 31.54
C ILE A 664 -44.31 4.28 32.43
N LEU A 665 -43.19 4.86 31.96
CA LEU A 665 -41.91 4.85 32.68
C LEU A 665 -41.99 5.39 34.13
N PRO A 666 -42.79 6.44 34.45
CA PRO A 666 -42.91 6.94 35.82
C PRO A 666 -43.55 5.93 36.81
N ARG A 667 -44.25 4.91 36.31
CA ARG A 667 -44.89 3.85 37.12
C ARG A 667 -44.00 2.62 37.29
N LEU A 668 -42.86 2.58 36.61
CA LEU A 668 -41.96 1.42 36.60
C LEU A 668 -40.74 1.70 37.49
N PRO A 669 -40.23 0.69 38.21
CA PRO A 669 -39.03 0.82 39.04
C PRO A 669 -37.75 0.72 38.18
N VAL A 670 -37.68 1.46 37.07
CA VAL A 670 -36.52 1.51 36.17
C VAL A 670 -35.99 2.94 36.05
N PRO A 671 -34.65 3.14 36.01
CA PRO A 671 -34.08 4.43 35.69
C PRO A 671 -34.54 4.88 34.31
N SER A 672 -35.08 6.10 34.23
CA SER A 672 -35.54 6.74 33.00
C SER A 672 -35.05 8.18 32.93
N LEU A 673 -35.01 8.74 31.72
CA LEU A 673 -34.70 10.15 31.52
C LEU A 673 -35.84 11.02 32.03
N ARG A 674 -35.51 12.17 32.61
CA ARG A 674 -36.54 13.17 32.93
C ARG A 674 -37.16 13.65 31.62
N TYR A 675 -38.48 13.67 31.58
CA TYR A 675 -39.26 14.20 30.47
C TYR A 675 -39.81 15.58 30.86
N ASP A 676 -39.53 16.59 30.03
CA ASP A 676 -39.79 18.00 30.32
C ASP A 676 -41.02 18.56 29.56
N GLY A 677 -41.61 17.79 28.64
CA GLY A 677 -42.92 18.08 28.03
C GLY A 677 -42.99 17.94 26.50
N PHE A 678 -44.17 18.25 25.96
CA PHE A 678 -44.52 18.11 24.54
C PHE A 678 -45.23 19.36 23.99
N VAL A 679 -44.90 19.76 22.77
CA VAL A 679 -45.53 20.89 22.05
C VAL A 679 -45.91 20.49 20.62
N PRO A 680 -47.19 20.55 20.24
CA PRO A 680 -47.62 20.31 18.86
C PRO A 680 -47.32 21.50 17.94
N GLU A 681 -46.95 21.24 16.69
CA GLU A 681 -46.77 22.24 15.63
C GLU A 681 -47.89 22.12 14.57
N PRO A 682 -48.15 23.18 13.78
CA PRO A 682 -49.22 23.19 12.79
C PRO A 682 -49.03 22.21 11.61
N ASP A 683 -47.83 21.70 11.38
CA ASP A 683 -47.46 20.89 10.21
C ASP A 683 -47.41 19.38 10.47
N ASP A 684 -48.28 18.90 11.38
CA ASP A 684 -48.35 17.50 11.83
C ASP A 684 -47.01 16.96 12.38
N SER A 685 -46.24 17.87 13.00
CA SER A 685 -45.04 17.56 13.75
C SER A 685 -45.18 18.02 15.18
N CYS A 686 -44.37 17.47 16.07
CA CYS A 686 -44.37 17.82 17.48
C CYS A 686 -42.94 17.88 18.02
N TRP A 687 -42.74 18.71 19.04
CA TRP A 687 -41.54 18.76 19.84
C TRP A 687 -41.72 17.94 21.12
N LEU A 688 -40.76 17.06 21.40
CA LEU A 688 -40.58 16.43 22.70
C LEU A 688 -39.32 17.00 23.36
N PHE A 689 -39.41 17.25 24.65
CA PHE A 689 -38.29 17.72 25.46
C PHE A 689 -37.98 16.73 26.56
N MET A 690 -36.72 16.31 26.63
CA MET A 690 -36.25 15.35 27.62
C MET A 690 -34.81 15.66 28.03
N GLU A 691 -34.42 15.20 29.20
CA GLU A 691 -33.05 15.29 29.69
C GLU A 691 -32.07 14.64 28.69
N GLU A 692 -30.91 15.24 28.49
CA GLU A 692 -29.86 14.57 27.73
C GLU A 692 -29.34 13.32 28.46
N ALA A 693 -29.30 12.19 27.75
CA ALA A 693 -28.62 11.00 28.21
C ALA A 693 -27.11 11.25 28.31
N THR A 694 -26.65 11.68 29.48
CA THR A 694 -25.24 11.84 29.85
C THR A 694 -24.63 10.50 30.25
N GLY A 695 -23.30 10.37 30.16
CA GLY A 695 -22.58 9.14 30.53
C GLY A 695 -21.78 8.50 29.38
N SER A 696 -21.06 7.41 29.68
CA SER A 696 -20.23 6.72 28.69
C SER A 696 -21.08 5.98 27.66
N ALA A 697 -20.58 5.87 26.42
CA ALA A 697 -21.25 5.12 25.36
C ALA A 697 -21.36 3.63 25.71
N TYR A 698 -22.51 3.03 25.38
CA TYR A 698 -22.68 1.59 25.48
C TYR A 698 -21.81 0.88 24.43
N SER A 699 -21.32 -0.32 24.79
CA SER A 699 -20.55 -1.18 23.88
C SER A 699 -21.00 -2.61 24.11
N ASN A 700 -21.56 -3.23 23.08
CA ASN A 700 -21.96 -4.64 23.12
C ASN A 700 -20.77 -5.61 23.18
N LEU A 701 -19.54 -5.12 22.99
CA LEU A 701 -18.32 -5.91 23.13
C LEU A 701 -17.93 -6.13 24.61
N LEU A 702 -18.38 -5.27 25.52
CA LEU A 702 -18.04 -5.36 26.94
C LEU A 702 -19.09 -6.20 27.69
N ALA A 703 -18.65 -7.31 28.29
CA ALA A 703 -19.54 -8.23 29.03
C ALA A 703 -20.29 -7.53 30.17
N GLU A 704 -19.64 -6.61 30.86
CA GLU A 704 -20.26 -5.81 31.93
C GLU A 704 -21.42 -4.95 31.40
N HIS A 705 -21.25 -4.35 30.22
CA HIS A 705 -22.29 -3.53 29.59
C HIS A 705 -23.49 -4.40 29.20
N ARG A 706 -23.24 -5.56 28.56
CA ARG A 706 -24.29 -6.54 28.22
C ARG A 706 -25.05 -7.01 29.46
N ALA A 707 -24.35 -7.28 30.57
CA ALA A 707 -24.95 -7.69 31.83
C ALA A 707 -25.85 -6.59 32.44
N ARG A 708 -25.42 -5.32 32.39
CA ARG A 708 -26.24 -4.19 32.84
C ARG A 708 -27.48 -3.99 31.96
N ALA A 709 -27.34 -4.09 30.63
CA ALA A 709 -28.45 -4.02 29.70
C ALA A 709 -29.46 -5.15 29.92
N GLY A 710 -28.99 -6.39 30.12
CA GLY A 710 -29.83 -7.54 30.44
C GLY A 710 -30.63 -7.35 31.74
N ARG A 711 -29.99 -6.91 32.83
CA ARG A 711 -30.69 -6.60 34.10
C ARG A 711 -31.72 -5.49 33.94
N TRP A 712 -31.36 -4.39 33.25
CA TRP A 712 -32.28 -3.27 33.04
C TRP A 712 -33.51 -3.69 32.23
N LEU A 713 -33.33 -4.47 31.15
CA LEU A 713 -34.44 -5.03 30.38
C LEU A 713 -35.30 -5.98 31.23
N GLY A 714 -34.70 -6.79 32.09
CA GLY A 714 -35.45 -7.70 32.95
C GLY A 714 -36.35 -6.96 33.95
N LEU A 715 -35.84 -5.87 34.53
CA LEU A 715 -36.64 -4.99 35.39
C LEU A 715 -37.76 -4.29 34.62
N LEU A 716 -37.47 -3.76 33.43
CA LEU A 716 -38.46 -3.12 32.56
C LEU A 716 -39.57 -4.11 32.20
N HIS A 717 -39.21 -5.25 31.62
CA HIS A 717 -40.15 -6.21 31.08
C HIS A 717 -41.02 -6.86 32.15
N SER A 718 -40.42 -7.22 33.29
CA SER A 718 -41.16 -7.85 34.37
C SER A 718 -42.10 -6.87 35.08
N ALA A 719 -41.75 -5.59 35.21
CA ALA A 719 -42.60 -4.59 35.83
C ALA A 719 -43.70 -4.05 34.90
N ALA A 720 -43.41 -3.91 33.60
CA ALA A 720 -44.37 -3.37 32.64
C ALA A 720 -45.50 -4.36 32.30
N ALA A 721 -45.27 -5.66 32.48
CA ALA A 721 -46.31 -6.68 32.28
C ALA A 721 -47.55 -6.46 33.17
N ASP A 722 -47.36 -5.94 34.38
CA ASP A 722 -48.44 -5.66 35.34
C ASP A 722 -49.25 -4.39 34.97
N VAL A 723 -48.76 -3.59 34.02
CA VAL A 723 -49.33 -2.29 33.61
C VAL A 723 -49.94 -2.35 32.20
N ALA A 724 -49.92 -3.53 31.56
CA ALA A 724 -50.28 -3.72 30.14
C ALA A 724 -51.75 -3.40 29.80
N ASP A 725 -52.66 -3.35 30.77
CA ASP A 725 -54.09 -3.00 30.58
C ASP A 725 -54.37 -1.49 30.41
N GLY A 726 -53.32 -0.66 30.28
CA GLY A 726 -53.42 0.80 30.28
C GLY A 726 -53.32 1.47 28.88
N PRO A 727 -52.29 2.30 28.60
CA PRO A 727 -52.25 3.16 27.41
C PRO A 727 -52.16 2.40 26.08
N ARG A 728 -52.86 2.89 25.05
CA ARG A 728 -52.83 2.34 23.68
C ARG A 728 -51.47 2.59 23.02
N LEU A 729 -50.58 1.61 23.05
CA LEU A 729 -49.40 1.53 22.18
C LEU A 729 -49.65 0.57 21.02
N ARG A 730 -48.82 0.67 19.98
CA ARG A 730 -48.85 -0.26 18.84
C ARG A 730 -48.45 -1.67 19.25
N GLU A 731 -48.88 -2.65 18.45
CA GLU A 731 -48.48 -4.05 18.58
C GLU A 731 -46.97 -4.21 18.30
N ALA A 732 -46.24 -4.77 19.26
CA ALA A 732 -44.82 -5.14 19.15
C ALA A 732 -44.58 -6.66 19.18
N GLY A 733 -45.62 -7.45 18.89
CA GLY A 733 -45.57 -8.91 18.80
C GLY A 733 -45.12 -9.44 17.42
N PRO A 734 -45.09 -10.77 17.24
CA PRO A 734 -44.66 -11.43 16.01
C PRO A 734 -45.40 -10.95 14.75
N GLY A 735 -46.69 -10.64 14.84
CA GLY A 735 -47.49 -10.16 13.71
C GLY A 735 -46.94 -8.89 13.06
N ARG A 736 -46.29 -8.00 13.83
CA ARG A 736 -45.58 -6.83 13.31
C ARG A 736 -44.42 -7.23 12.39
N TYR A 737 -43.60 -8.18 12.83
CA TYR A 737 -42.40 -8.60 12.12
C TYR A 737 -42.72 -9.47 10.90
N LEU A 738 -43.85 -10.18 10.91
CA LEU A 738 -44.39 -10.85 9.72
C LEU A 738 -44.72 -9.85 8.60
N ARG A 739 -45.33 -8.70 8.95
CA ARG A 739 -45.60 -7.61 7.98
C ARG A 739 -44.30 -7.03 7.40
N LEU A 740 -43.26 -6.88 8.24
CA LEU A 740 -41.93 -6.42 7.79
C LEU A 740 -41.27 -7.45 6.86
N LEU A 741 -41.36 -8.74 7.19
CA LEU A 741 -40.90 -9.82 6.32
C LEU A 741 -41.58 -9.74 4.95
N GLN A 742 -42.91 -9.64 4.92
CA GLN A 742 -43.68 -9.54 3.67
C GLN A 742 -43.25 -8.31 2.86
N ARG A 743 -42.96 -7.19 3.51
CA ARG A 743 -42.47 -5.97 2.86
C ARG A 743 -41.07 -6.15 2.27
N VAL A 744 -40.14 -6.73 3.02
CA VAL A 744 -38.77 -7.01 2.53
C VAL A 744 -38.82 -7.97 1.34
N ARG A 745 -39.61 -9.04 1.46
CA ARG A 745 -39.83 -10.02 0.39
C ARG A 745 -40.38 -9.36 -0.88
N ALA A 746 -41.43 -8.52 -0.75
CA ALA A 746 -42.02 -7.82 -1.88
C ALA A 746 -41.03 -6.85 -2.54
N ALA A 747 -40.24 -6.12 -1.76
CA ALA A 747 -39.23 -5.21 -2.28
C ALA A 747 -38.08 -5.95 -2.98
N ALA A 748 -37.58 -7.05 -2.41
CA ALA A 748 -36.54 -7.87 -3.03
C ALA A 748 -37.04 -8.52 -4.33
N GLY A 749 -38.24 -9.12 -4.31
CA GLY A 749 -38.86 -9.74 -5.49
C GLY A 749 -39.18 -8.73 -6.60
N GLY A 750 -39.65 -7.53 -6.24
CA GLY A 750 -39.97 -6.46 -7.20
C GLY A 750 -38.75 -5.82 -7.88
N ASN A 751 -37.52 -6.14 -7.43
CA ASN A 751 -36.28 -5.60 -7.99
C ASN A 751 -35.40 -6.68 -8.65
N LEU A 752 -35.94 -7.87 -8.93
CA LEU A 752 -35.23 -8.92 -9.65
C LEU A 752 -34.93 -8.56 -11.11
N ASP A 753 -35.68 -7.62 -11.69
CA ASP A 753 -35.45 -7.10 -13.04
C ASP A 753 -34.67 -5.78 -13.06
N ASN A 754 -34.06 -5.36 -11.93
CA ASN A 754 -33.37 -4.08 -11.84
C ASN A 754 -32.03 -4.13 -12.64
N PRO A 755 -31.88 -3.34 -13.72
CA PRO A 755 -30.72 -3.42 -14.61
C PRO A 755 -29.41 -2.87 -13.99
N VAL A 756 -29.50 -2.21 -12.83
CA VAL A 756 -28.33 -1.68 -12.09
C VAL A 756 -27.64 -2.79 -11.28
N LEU A 757 -28.32 -3.91 -11.03
CA LEU A 757 -27.80 -5.01 -10.21
C LEU A 757 -26.98 -6.01 -11.04
N SER A 758 -25.86 -6.46 -10.48
CA SER A 758 -25.03 -7.50 -11.11
C SER A 758 -25.70 -8.88 -11.04
N PRO A 759 -25.27 -9.87 -11.86
CA PRO A 759 -25.79 -11.24 -11.75
C PRO A 759 -25.63 -11.85 -10.34
N ASP A 760 -24.55 -11.51 -9.63
CA ASP A 760 -24.31 -11.96 -8.25
C ASP A 760 -25.26 -11.28 -7.24
N ASP A 761 -25.66 -10.03 -7.51
CA ASP A 761 -26.65 -9.31 -6.71
C ASP A 761 -28.06 -9.87 -6.92
N LEU A 762 -28.40 -10.20 -8.17
CA LEU A 762 -29.67 -10.86 -8.50
C LEU A 762 -29.74 -12.25 -7.86
N GLY A 763 -28.70 -13.06 -7.98
CA GLY A 763 -28.65 -14.39 -7.34
C GLY A 763 -28.76 -14.32 -5.82
N PHE A 764 -28.20 -13.28 -5.19
CA PHE A 764 -28.41 -13.03 -3.76
C PHE A 764 -29.87 -12.67 -3.44
N LEU A 765 -30.50 -11.76 -4.19
CA LEU A 765 -31.90 -11.38 -3.97
C LEU A 765 -32.87 -12.54 -4.16
N GLU A 766 -32.66 -13.38 -5.18
CA GLU A 766 -33.44 -14.61 -5.38
C GLU A 766 -33.31 -15.55 -4.19
N GLY A 767 -32.08 -15.79 -3.70
CA GLY A 767 -31.82 -16.60 -2.52
C GLY A 767 -32.48 -16.03 -1.27
N LEU A 768 -32.44 -14.71 -1.09
CA LEU A 768 -33.08 -14.03 0.03
C LEU A 768 -34.61 -14.17 -0.03
N VAL A 769 -35.23 -13.98 -1.20
CA VAL A 769 -36.68 -14.14 -1.37
C VAL A 769 -37.11 -15.56 -1.03
N ALA A 770 -36.41 -16.57 -1.55
CA ALA A 770 -36.68 -17.98 -1.25
C ALA A 770 -36.59 -18.27 0.26
N ARG A 771 -35.61 -17.67 0.93
CA ARG A 771 -35.47 -17.84 2.38
C ARG A 771 -36.56 -17.14 3.18
N LEU A 772 -36.94 -15.92 2.80
CA LEU A 772 -38.05 -15.21 3.45
C LEU A 772 -39.38 -15.94 3.23
N ASP A 773 -39.56 -16.60 2.09
CA ASP A 773 -40.71 -17.47 1.83
C ASP A 773 -40.76 -18.67 2.78
N ASP A 774 -39.63 -19.35 2.99
CA ASP A 774 -39.53 -20.44 3.96
C ASP A 774 -39.83 -19.96 5.40
N VAL A 775 -39.30 -18.79 5.79
CA VAL A 775 -39.56 -18.20 7.10
C VAL A 775 -41.03 -17.82 7.26
N ALA A 776 -41.67 -17.28 6.22
CA ALA A 776 -43.10 -16.96 6.24
C ALA A 776 -43.97 -18.21 6.34
N ALA A 777 -43.63 -19.28 5.62
CA ALA A 777 -44.39 -20.53 5.59
C ALA A 777 -44.42 -21.24 6.95
N HIS A 778 -43.39 -21.03 7.78
CA HIS A 778 -43.25 -21.64 9.11
C HIS A 778 -43.25 -20.61 10.24
N TRP A 779 -43.89 -19.45 10.03
CA TRP A 779 -43.93 -18.36 11.01
C TRP A 779 -44.59 -18.76 12.34
N ASP A 780 -45.49 -19.75 12.30
CA ASP A 780 -46.15 -20.37 13.46
C ASP A 780 -45.14 -20.92 14.49
N ARG A 781 -43.95 -21.34 14.05
CA ARG A 781 -42.87 -21.78 14.95
C ARG A 781 -42.33 -20.63 15.81
N LEU A 782 -42.15 -19.45 15.21
CA LEU A 782 -41.70 -18.26 15.93
C LEU A 782 -42.80 -17.77 16.88
N GLU A 783 -44.05 -17.80 16.45
CA GLU A 783 -45.21 -17.45 17.28
C GLU A 783 -45.31 -18.36 18.50
N THR A 784 -45.15 -19.68 18.32
CA THR A 784 -45.18 -20.66 19.42
C THR A 784 -44.12 -20.37 20.47
N ILE A 785 -42.89 -20.01 20.06
CA ILE A 785 -41.82 -19.62 20.99
C ILE A 785 -42.18 -18.33 21.74
N CYS A 786 -42.79 -17.37 21.04
CA CYS A 786 -43.20 -16.09 21.61
C CYS A 786 -44.37 -16.23 22.59
N HIS A 787 -45.30 -17.17 22.39
CA HIS A 787 -46.44 -17.41 23.27
C HIS A 787 -46.08 -17.86 24.69
N GLY A 788 -44.85 -18.35 24.90
CA GLY A 788 -44.38 -18.83 26.21
C GLY A 788 -44.06 -17.75 27.24
N VAL A 789 -44.19 -16.46 26.92
CA VAL A 789 -43.77 -15.33 27.78
C VAL A 789 -44.84 -14.23 27.83
N PRO A 790 -45.08 -13.59 28.99
CA PRO A 790 -46.07 -12.51 29.11
C PRO A 790 -45.81 -11.33 28.17
N GLN A 791 -46.88 -10.65 27.77
CA GLN A 791 -46.78 -9.38 27.07
C GLN A 791 -46.24 -8.28 28.00
N THR A 792 -45.43 -7.39 27.45
CA THR A 792 -44.75 -6.33 28.18
C THR A 792 -44.45 -5.14 27.26
N LEU A 793 -43.91 -4.06 27.84
CA LEU A 793 -43.42 -2.92 27.09
C LEU A 793 -42.10 -3.31 26.41
N VAL A 794 -42.12 -3.32 25.08
CA VAL A 794 -40.96 -3.58 24.23
C VAL A 794 -40.42 -2.25 23.73
N HIS A 795 -39.10 -2.02 23.79
CA HIS A 795 -38.42 -0.84 23.25
C HIS A 795 -38.35 -0.86 21.72
N GLY A 796 -38.11 -2.03 21.10
CA GLY A 796 -38.21 -2.26 19.66
C GLY A 796 -36.99 -1.86 18.83
N ASP A 797 -36.25 -0.83 19.23
CA ASP A 797 -34.93 -0.45 18.68
C ASP A 797 -33.81 -0.48 19.74
N PHE A 798 -33.76 -1.53 20.57
CA PHE A 798 -32.78 -1.63 21.65
C PHE A 798 -31.36 -1.96 21.14
N ASN A 799 -30.54 -0.93 20.95
CA ASN A 799 -29.19 -1.02 20.39
C ASN A 799 -28.22 -0.05 21.08
N GLY A 800 -26.93 -0.19 20.81
CA GLY A 800 -25.91 0.60 21.51
C GLY A 800 -25.97 2.13 21.31
N ARG A 801 -26.56 2.61 20.20
CA ARG A 801 -26.71 4.08 19.99
C ARG A 801 -27.75 4.69 20.91
N ASN A 802 -28.73 3.90 21.35
CA ASN A 802 -29.89 4.29 22.16
C ASN A 802 -29.68 4.07 23.67
N ILE A 803 -28.44 3.77 24.09
CA ILE A 803 -28.09 3.46 25.47
C ILE A 803 -26.90 4.31 25.93
N ARG A 804 -26.97 4.83 27.16
CA ARG A 804 -25.84 5.47 27.88
C ARG A 804 -25.72 4.88 29.29
N LEU A 805 -24.50 4.88 29.83
CA LEU A 805 -24.20 4.41 31.18
C LEU A 805 -23.89 5.60 32.09
N ARG A 806 -24.72 5.85 33.11
CA ARG A 806 -24.61 6.96 34.06
C ARG A 806 -23.99 6.50 35.38
N GLY A 807 -22.95 7.17 35.89
CA GLY A 807 -22.31 6.92 37.19
C GLY A 807 -20.88 6.35 37.12
N GLU A 808 -20.10 6.53 38.19
CA GLU A 808 -18.75 5.95 38.35
C GLU A 808 -18.81 4.49 38.85
N GLN A 809 -17.73 3.72 38.63
CA GLN A 809 -17.67 2.26 38.75
C GLN A 809 -18.39 1.68 39.99
N GLY A 810 -19.34 0.76 39.74
CA GLY A 810 -20.01 -0.06 40.76
C GLY A 810 -21.54 0.08 40.77
N ASP A 811 -22.06 1.30 40.61
CA ASP A 811 -23.50 1.60 40.76
C ASP A 811 -24.11 2.32 39.53
N ALA A 812 -23.48 2.12 38.37
CA ALA A 812 -23.85 2.83 37.16
C ALA A 812 -25.20 2.35 36.59
N THR A 813 -26.13 3.30 36.42
CA THR A 813 -27.48 3.08 35.90
C THR A 813 -27.49 3.16 34.37
N VAL A 814 -28.35 2.35 33.74
CA VAL A 814 -28.54 2.37 32.28
C VAL A 814 -29.61 3.41 31.96
N ALA A 815 -29.28 4.36 31.08
CA ALA A 815 -30.23 5.32 30.52
C ALA A 815 -30.56 4.91 29.08
N VAL A 816 -31.84 4.68 28.82
CA VAL A 816 -32.37 4.22 27.53
C VAL A 816 -33.31 5.27 26.96
N PHE A 817 -33.18 5.55 25.67
CA PHE A 817 -33.90 6.63 24.98
C PHE A 817 -34.18 6.25 23.53
N ASP A 818 -34.95 7.11 22.83
CA ASP A 818 -35.45 6.85 21.48
C ASP A 818 -36.49 5.72 21.43
N TRP A 819 -37.63 5.97 22.08
CA TRP A 819 -38.73 5.01 22.24
C TRP A 819 -39.72 5.04 21.06
N GLU A 820 -39.34 5.65 19.93
CA GLU A 820 -40.16 5.74 18.70
C GLU A 820 -40.67 4.37 18.25
N GLU A 821 -39.87 3.34 18.54
CA GLU A 821 -40.15 1.97 18.12
C GLU A 821 -40.84 1.10 19.19
N SER A 822 -41.33 1.69 20.29
CA SER A 822 -41.90 0.93 21.39
C SER A 822 -43.31 0.38 21.12
N GLY A 823 -43.71 -0.63 21.88
CA GLY A 823 -45.08 -1.16 21.81
C GLY A 823 -45.35 -2.27 22.83
N TRP A 824 -46.60 -2.72 22.91
CA TRP A 824 -46.99 -3.86 23.73
C TRP A 824 -46.78 -5.16 22.95
N GLY A 825 -46.01 -6.09 23.51
CA GLY A 825 -45.68 -7.34 22.84
C GLY A 825 -44.77 -8.24 23.67
N VAL A 826 -44.18 -9.23 23.02
CA VAL A 826 -43.21 -10.13 23.66
C VAL A 826 -41.82 -9.50 23.62
N PRO A 827 -40.98 -9.70 24.64
CA PRO A 827 -39.68 -9.01 24.75
C PRO A 827 -38.60 -9.51 23.78
N ALA A 828 -38.95 -10.28 22.75
CA ALA A 828 -38.02 -10.95 21.86
C ALA A 828 -37.03 -9.99 21.21
N VAL A 829 -37.51 -8.96 20.50
CA VAL A 829 -36.65 -8.05 19.73
C VAL A 829 -35.61 -7.31 20.58
N ASP A 830 -35.93 -7.00 21.83
CA ASP A 830 -35.00 -6.30 22.73
C ASP A 830 -33.91 -7.23 23.26
N LEU A 831 -34.18 -8.54 23.29
CA LEU A 831 -33.24 -9.58 23.66
C LEU A 831 -32.36 -10.08 22.50
N ALA A 832 -32.54 -9.53 21.30
CA ALA A 832 -31.82 -9.94 20.10
C ALA A 832 -30.31 -10.14 20.35
N GLN A 833 -29.80 -11.31 19.95
CA GLN A 833 -28.39 -11.67 20.05
C GLN A 833 -27.67 -11.53 18.72
N LEU A 834 -26.38 -11.24 18.78
CA LEU A 834 -25.51 -11.24 17.60
C LEU A 834 -24.96 -12.64 17.37
N THR A 835 -25.13 -13.15 16.15
CA THR A 835 -24.54 -14.43 15.72
C THR A 835 -23.29 -14.22 14.87
N MET A 836 -23.09 -13.00 14.35
CA MET A 836 -21.90 -12.54 13.66
C MET A 836 -21.34 -11.27 14.35
N PRO A 837 -20.07 -10.92 14.15
CA PRO A 837 -19.49 -9.72 14.76
C PRO A 837 -19.96 -8.44 14.03
N SER A 838 -21.21 -8.01 14.26
CA SER A 838 -21.76 -6.75 13.77
C SER A 838 -22.15 -5.83 14.94
N SER A 839 -21.53 -4.64 15.05
CA SER A 839 -21.70 -3.79 16.24
C SER A 839 -22.98 -2.96 16.26
N GLN A 840 -23.74 -2.90 15.17
CA GLN A 840 -24.83 -1.91 15.00
C GLN A 840 -26.24 -2.51 15.06
N LEU A 841 -26.41 -3.83 15.00
CA LEU A 841 -27.73 -4.43 14.89
C LEU A 841 -28.53 -4.33 16.20
N CYS A 842 -27.98 -4.81 17.32
CA CYS A 842 -28.66 -4.84 18.62
C CYS A 842 -27.69 -4.58 19.78
N ALA A 843 -28.23 -4.40 20.98
CA ALA A 843 -27.44 -4.22 22.18
C ALA A 843 -26.75 -5.52 22.64
N ASN A 844 -27.19 -6.68 22.14
CA ASN A 844 -26.70 -8.00 22.55
C ASN A 844 -26.72 -8.16 24.09
N PRO A 845 -27.87 -7.99 24.78
CA PRO A 845 -27.93 -8.04 26.23
C PRO A 845 -27.57 -9.44 26.76
N ASP A 846 -27.01 -9.53 27.96
CA ASP A 846 -26.68 -10.81 28.58
C ASP A 846 -27.96 -11.54 29.02
N VAL A 847 -28.28 -12.64 28.33
CA VAL A 847 -29.50 -13.43 28.56
C VAL A 847 -29.56 -14.03 29.98
N PRO A 848 -28.47 -14.57 30.55
CA PRO A 848 -28.47 -15.02 31.95
C PRO A 848 -28.81 -13.91 32.95
N ALA A 849 -28.24 -12.71 32.78
CA ALA A 849 -28.54 -11.56 33.63
C ALA A 849 -30.00 -11.08 33.48
N TYR A 850 -30.54 -11.14 32.26
CA TYR A 850 -31.96 -10.89 32.00
C TYR A 850 -32.86 -11.92 32.72
N TRP A 851 -32.59 -13.22 32.53
CA TRP A 851 -33.35 -14.30 33.16
C TRP A 851 -33.36 -14.18 34.69
N ALA A 852 -32.20 -13.87 35.29
CA ALA A 852 -32.07 -13.67 36.73
C ALA A 852 -32.98 -12.54 37.25
N ALA A 853 -33.22 -11.50 36.46
CA ALA A 853 -34.08 -10.37 36.82
C ALA A 853 -35.58 -10.64 36.61
N VAL A 854 -35.97 -11.48 35.64
CA VAL A 854 -37.40 -11.76 35.37
C VAL A 854 -37.96 -12.97 36.15
N ARG A 855 -37.13 -13.94 36.52
CA ARG A 855 -37.58 -15.22 37.12
C ARG A 855 -38.41 -15.09 38.40
N GLU A 856 -38.24 -14.00 39.15
CA GLU A 856 -38.99 -13.75 40.38
C GLU A 856 -40.47 -13.47 40.08
N ARG A 857 -40.77 -12.78 38.97
CA ARG A 857 -42.13 -12.46 38.53
C ARG A 857 -42.67 -13.45 37.51
N TRP A 858 -41.79 -14.07 36.71
CA TRP A 858 -42.15 -15.04 35.66
C TRP A 858 -41.54 -16.42 35.96
N PRO A 859 -42.03 -17.14 37.01
CA PRO A 859 -41.40 -18.37 37.51
C PRO A 859 -41.48 -19.56 36.53
N THR A 860 -42.39 -19.49 35.54
CA THR A 860 -42.56 -20.51 34.51
C THR A 860 -41.59 -20.37 33.34
N VAL A 861 -40.84 -19.26 33.24
CA VAL A 861 -39.91 -18.99 32.14
C VAL A 861 -38.52 -19.55 32.46
N SER A 862 -38.08 -20.53 31.68
CA SER A 862 -36.74 -21.13 31.81
C SER A 862 -35.66 -20.29 31.10
N LEU A 863 -34.39 -20.49 31.47
CA LEU A 863 -33.27 -19.85 30.79
C LEU A 863 -33.20 -20.25 29.30
N GLU A 864 -33.55 -21.50 28.98
CA GLU A 864 -33.65 -21.99 27.60
C GLU A 864 -34.72 -21.24 26.80
N THR A 865 -35.89 -21.01 27.40
CA THR A 865 -36.95 -20.19 26.80
C THR A 865 -36.45 -18.77 26.51
N CYS A 866 -35.67 -18.16 27.41
CA CYS A 866 -35.08 -16.84 27.18
C CYS A 866 -34.09 -16.83 26.00
N TRP A 867 -33.24 -17.84 25.87
CA TRP A 867 -32.32 -17.96 24.72
C TRP A 867 -33.06 -18.12 23.39
N ARG A 868 -34.06 -19.00 23.34
CA ARG A 868 -34.89 -19.18 22.14
C ARG A 868 -35.62 -17.89 21.78
N LEU A 869 -36.16 -17.18 22.78
CA LEU A 869 -36.80 -15.88 22.59
C LEU A 869 -35.83 -14.82 22.07
N ALA A 870 -34.59 -14.83 22.55
CA ALA A 870 -33.53 -13.92 22.13
C ALA A 870 -33.16 -14.12 20.65
N TYR A 871 -33.08 -15.37 20.17
CA TYR A 871 -32.85 -15.66 18.76
C TYR A 871 -34.07 -15.34 17.87
N CYS A 872 -35.30 -15.56 18.35
CA CYS A 872 -36.50 -15.01 17.69
C CYS A 872 -36.40 -13.47 17.59
N GLY A 873 -35.85 -12.83 18.62
CA GLY A 873 -35.51 -11.41 18.62
C GLY A 873 -34.55 -11.01 17.52
N THR A 874 -33.48 -11.79 17.31
CA THR A 874 -32.53 -11.57 16.22
C THR A 874 -33.22 -11.66 14.86
N VAL A 875 -34.10 -12.63 14.63
CA VAL A 875 -34.93 -12.72 13.42
C VAL A 875 -35.77 -11.45 13.24
N CYS A 876 -36.48 -11.02 14.29
CA CYS A 876 -37.29 -9.80 14.24
C CYS A 876 -36.44 -8.57 13.92
N ARG A 877 -35.23 -8.50 14.50
CA ARG A 877 -34.32 -7.36 14.36
C ARG A 877 -33.69 -7.27 12.98
N THR A 878 -33.29 -8.41 12.39
CA THR A 878 -32.77 -8.45 11.01
C THR A 878 -33.84 -8.08 10.01
N LEU A 879 -35.07 -8.57 10.16
CA LEU A 879 -36.22 -8.20 9.33
C LEU A 879 -36.51 -6.70 9.40
N ALA A 880 -36.48 -6.13 10.60
CA ALA A 880 -36.60 -4.69 10.78
C ALA A 880 -35.48 -3.94 10.07
N ALA A 881 -34.21 -4.31 10.27
CA ALA A 881 -33.07 -3.65 9.64
C ALA A 881 -33.12 -3.74 8.10
N MET A 882 -33.46 -4.90 7.54
CA MET A 882 -33.64 -5.07 6.09
C MET A 882 -34.80 -4.24 5.55
N SER A 883 -35.91 -4.12 6.29
CA SER A 883 -37.06 -3.31 5.84
C SER A 883 -36.72 -1.84 5.70
N TRP A 884 -35.79 -1.31 6.49
CA TRP A 884 -35.33 0.08 6.36
C TRP A 884 -34.46 0.30 5.13
N ILE A 885 -33.79 -0.76 4.66
CA ILE A 885 -32.92 -0.73 3.48
C ILE A 885 -33.70 -1.01 2.20
N ALA A 886 -34.74 -1.85 2.29
CA ALA A 886 -35.54 -2.31 1.17
C ALA A 886 -36.06 -1.18 0.26
N ASP A 887 -36.40 -0.02 0.85
CA ASP A 887 -36.87 1.15 0.10
C ASP A 887 -35.81 1.75 -0.85
N ASN A 888 -34.52 1.42 -0.67
CA ASN A 888 -33.42 1.87 -1.53
C ASN A 888 -33.12 0.94 -2.71
N LEU A 889 -33.70 -0.28 -2.74
CA LEU A 889 -33.50 -1.22 -3.85
C LEU A 889 -34.04 -0.69 -5.18
N ALA A 890 -35.01 0.21 -5.14
CA ALA A 890 -35.61 0.84 -6.32
C ALA A 890 -34.86 2.10 -6.81
N ASN A 891 -33.82 2.54 -6.10
CA ASN A 891 -33.09 3.78 -6.41
C ASN A 891 -31.74 3.48 -7.08
N ASP A 892 -31.12 4.50 -7.71
CA ASP A 892 -29.82 4.41 -8.40
C ASP A 892 -28.66 3.88 -7.52
N GLY A 893 -28.83 3.88 -6.20
CA GLY A 893 -27.90 3.37 -5.19
C GLY A 893 -28.12 1.92 -4.76
N ALA A 894 -28.92 1.11 -5.47
CA ALA A 894 -29.31 -0.24 -5.07
C ALA A 894 -28.10 -1.16 -4.74
N HIS A 895 -27.01 -1.08 -5.51
CA HIS A 895 -25.79 -1.86 -5.26
C HIS A 895 -25.13 -1.54 -3.90
N ALA A 896 -25.17 -0.27 -3.47
CA ALA A 896 -24.51 0.18 -2.24
C ALA A 896 -25.23 -0.34 -0.99
N CYS A 897 -26.55 -0.58 -1.06
CA CYS A 897 -27.33 -1.05 0.07
C CYS A 897 -27.39 -2.58 0.22
N LEU A 898 -27.04 -3.33 -0.83
CA LEU A 898 -26.98 -4.80 -0.80
C LEU A 898 -25.88 -5.34 0.12
N GLY A 899 -24.82 -4.57 0.38
CA GLY A 899 -23.78 -4.95 1.34
C GLY A 899 -24.34 -5.15 2.75
N ASP A 900 -25.10 -4.17 3.24
CA ASP A 900 -25.76 -4.24 4.55
C ASP A 900 -26.85 -5.31 4.58
N MET A 901 -27.58 -5.48 3.47
CA MET A 901 -28.62 -6.51 3.37
C MET A 901 -28.04 -7.93 3.44
N ARG A 902 -26.88 -8.18 2.82
CA ARG A 902 -26.13 -9.45 2.94
C ARG A 902 -25.68 -9.72 4.37
N LEU A 903 -25.21 -8.69 5.09
CA LEU A 903 -24.82 -8.81 6.49
C LEU A 903 -26.01 -9.24 7.36
N TYR A 904 -27.16 -8.60 7.20
CA TYR A 904 -28.36 -8.96 7.96
C TYR A 904 -28.94 -10.32 7.55
N ALA A 905 -28.75 -10.74 6.30
CA ALA A 905 -29.15 -12.07 5.85
C ALA A 905 -28.30 -13.16 6.50
N ALA A 906 -27.00 -12.93 6.66
CA ALA A 906 -26.12 -13.83 7.39
C ALA A 906 -26.49 -13.93 8.89
N GLU A 907 -26.84 -12.80 9.52
CA GLU A 907 -27.33 -12.79 10.92
C GLU A 907 -28.68 -13.51 11.05
N LEU A 908 -29.59 -13.34 10.07
CA LEU A 908 -30.84 -14.08 10.01
C LEU A 908 -30.58 -15.59 9.96
N GLU A 909 -29.66 -16.04 9.09
CA GLU A 909 -29.26 -17.45 9.03
C GLU A 909 -28.61 -17.97 10.30
N GLY A 910 -27.82 -17.14 10.99
CA GLY A 910 -27.27 -17.50 12.30
C GLY A 910 -28.38 -17.74 13.31
N ALA A 911 -29.33 -16.82 13.42
CA ALA A 911 -30.45 -16.94 14.35
C ALA A 911 -31.35 -18.14 14.05
N LEU A 912 -31.64 -18.40 12.77
CA LEU A 912 -32.43 -19.57 12.36
C LEU A 912 -31.71 -20.89 12.68
N ARG A 913 -30.38 -20.95 12.54
CA ARG A 913 -29.61 -22.14 12.95
C ARG A 913 -29.71 -22.42 14.44
N GLU A 914 -29.61 -21.39 15.27
CA GLU A 914 -29.73 -21.51 16.74
C GLU A 914 -31.17 -21.86 17.19
N LEU A 915 -32.16 -21.64 16.33
CA LEU A 915 -33.54 -22.06 16.54
C LEU A 915 -33.85 -23.47 16.00
N ASP A 916 -32.82 -24.24 15.62
CA ASP A 916 -32.94 -25.56 14.98
C ASP A 916 -33.87 -25.55 13.76
N TRP A 917 -33.82 -24.49 12.95
CA TRP A 917 -34.68 -24.30 11.76
C TRP A 917 -34.40 -25.28 10.61
N ALA A 918 -33.68 -26.37 10.83
CA ALA A 918 -33.24 -27.27 9.77
C ALA A 918 -34.41 -28.05 9.13
N GLY A 919 -34.70 -27.73 7.86
CA GLY A 919 -35.56 -28.55 7.00
C GLY A 919 -35.83 -27.99 5.60
N ARG A 920 -34.92 -28.22 4.64
CA ARG A 920 -35.09 -28.17 3.16
C ARG A 920 -35.54 -26.83 2.53
N VAL A 921 -34.59 -26.02 2.04
CA VAL A 921 -34.33 -25.76 0.60
C VAL A 921 -32.99 -25.02 0.49
N ALA A 922 -31.98 -25.70 -0.05
CA ALA A 922 -30.98 -25.05 -0.89
C ALA A 922 -30.73 -26.04 -2.04
N PRO A 923 -31.02 -25.71 -3.32
CA PRO A 923 -30.46 -26.49 -4.40
C PRO A 923 -28.92 -26.34 -4.32
N PRO A 924 -28.15 -27.37 -4.71
CA PRO A 924 -26.70 -27.25 -4.77
C PRO A 924 -26.33 -26.07 -5.69
N PRO A 925 -25.20 -25.37 -5.45
CA PRO A 925 -24.67 -24.46 -6.45
C PRO A 925 -24.53 -25.27 -7.75
N ARG A 926 -25.20 -24.83 -8.81
CA ARG A 926 -25.04 -25.41 -10.13
C ARG A 926 -23.54 -25.47 -10.41
N GLU A 927 -23.04 -26.67 -10.66
CA GLU A 927 -21.82 -26.87 -11.43
C GLU A 927 -21.97 -26.06 -12.70
N VAL A 928 -21.25 -24.94 -12.80
CA VAL A 928 -20.95 -24.36 -14.10
C VAL A 928 -19.91 -25.29 -14.69
N ALA A 929 -20.40 -26.11 -15.60
CA ALA A 929 -19.66 -26.98 -16.48
C ALA A 929 -18.46 -26.26 -17.10
N ALA A 930 -17.41 -27.05 -17.33
CA ALA A 930 -16.24 -26.68 -18.09
C ALA A 930 -16.61 -25.92 -19.39
N THR A 931 -16.13 -24.67 -19.48
CA THR A 931 -15.53 -24.05 -20.67
C THR A 931 -14.71 -22.85 -20.26
#